data_AF-A0A644XQP2-F1
#
_entry.id   AF-A0A644XQP2-F1
#
_cell.length_a   1.000
_cell.length_b   1.000
_cell.length_c   1.000
_cell.angle_alpha   90.00
_cell.angle_beta   90.00
_cell.angle_gamma   90.00
#
_symmetry.space_group_name_H-M   'P 1'
#
loop_
_entity.id
_entity.type
_entity.pdbx_description
1 polymer ?
#
loop_
_entity_poly.entity_id
_entity_poly.type
_entity_poly.pdbx_seq_one_letter_code
_entity_poly.pdbx_strand_id
1 'polypeptide(L)'
;MNRSNTNYVGLFGYTNGSTIKNIGLENIDIKGQNYTGGLVGYNNNGTIQNSYATGSVTGNDCVGGLVAYNQNGTIQNSYLIGSVTGDHQSVGGLVGFNDNGIIQNSYATATIRGSSYVGGIIGFNNKGTIQNSYATGEVSAAVSSVGGLVGINVEGLIENSYSTSSVMVNGGLEYLYIIGGLVGNNQGTVKNSYASGLVSILELDGTLYAGGLIGLNNNGTIENSFYDKETNTSNDMRDRATYGKTKAEILSAFSGKNGWGSGRGASVEGYELALLPYLVGITREEDISKTTLFNSGYGTSANPYTITNWTQLQNINNSNILTQNYYFNLLNNLNNSTAGYMGNTGAGWNPIGNYLNNFNGTFDGKGFTISDLYINRLSQSYVGLFGWISGTIKNLGLVDENITGNSAVGGLVGINNGTIQNSYATGLVTGSGSTIGGLVGQNYGTIQNSYASNLITGNNYVGGLVGFNEETIQNSFYDKNKFTGNGVGNQTNHTEVTGLSTEQMQHGTVYKTAGWDIVADSNVTSLTPIRKWDSVNNKYVWAIAPKTINYIVGNQTVTYNGLFQNLSSIYTSQAIFGTDGMSFKFVDNSGDIIGYKNAGIYSNIGVVLTGTDEFTVAGTGTKGSLTINKANLDIVANSDSKVYNGQTQSVSGYTFGVNKLLGSDTINVFALTGLDTTSSSKNVGTYNTNITQIGTSDNYNLNITQGKLEITKADLTITGLSVDDKVYDGTNSATANTASVGYTGKFGSDDVSLSGTLTTTFTNKNVGNHQVNISGVTLSGTDANNYNVTAPSSLTANITQKELTVNNSSIVGTNKIYDGTKEAQLTTKGTLSGVIGSETLNLNYVASFSDKNAENNKNIDVTYSLADGSNGGLASNYKFVIGQETTTTTANIFKKDVSNVQYTAENKTYDGNNKAIVKGNSSDFIAGDKIGFSQSANFDDKNAGFFKNISIENISLSGADKDNYNLTNNANQTKIADISKKDLKVIVADESKIYDGTTFEGGKVSYSGFVAGEDESVFTNGSLQFTGKALGATEIGKYNLTASTSDFDAQNYNIIYVDGVLNIKTKPVEKSQNNEIQKVIDNIPNVAKGFSPTINGNLNENTLVASSSLNTNQNVQTLALGKNLGISIVNGGVNAPSINIEEIKNLLSTQN
;
A
#
# COMPACT_ATOMS: atom_id res chain seq x y z
N MET A 1 -14.10 -18.62 -48.50
CA MET A 1 -15.02 -18.37 -49.63
C MET A 1 -15.03 -16.88 -49.94
N ASN A 2 -14.56 -16.46 -51.12
CA ASN A 2 -14.61 -15.05 -51.52
C ASN A 2 -15.62 -14.85 -52.66
N ARG A 3 -16.62 -13.99 -52.42
CA ARG A 3 -17.76 -13.65 -53.27
C ARG A 3 -18.19 -12.18 -53.10
N SER A 4 -17.25 -11.25 -52.91
CA SER A 4 -17.50 -9.83 -52.55
C SER A 4 -18.52 -9.06 -53.42
N ASN A 5 -18.81 -9.52 -54.65
CA ASN A 5 -19.79 -8.92 -55.57
C ASN A 5 -21.07 -9.78 -55.71
N THR A 6 -21.42 -10.58 -54.69
CA THR A 6 -22.56 -11.50 -54.73
C THR A 6 -23.38 -11.40 -53.45
N ASN A 7 -24.70 -11.34 -53.59
CA ASN A 7 -25.63 -11.35 -52.46
C ASN A 7 -25.97 -12.80 -52.04
N TYR A 8 -26.52 -12.97 -50.84
CA TYR A 8 -26.95 -14.28 -50.30
C TYR A 8 -25.78 -15.27 -50.18
N VAL A 9 -24.76 -14.88 -49.41
CA VAL A 9 -23.50 -15.63 -49.26
C VAL A 9 -23.46 -16.35 -47.91
N GLY A 10 -23.04 -17.61 -47.93
CA GLY A 10 -22.87 -18.50 -46.79
C GLY A 10 -22.76 -19.94 -47.26
N LEU A 11 -22.67 -20.93 -46.36
CA LEU A 11 -22.78 -22.34 -46.76
C LEU A 11 -24.14 -22.61 -47.44
N PHE A 12 -25.20 -21.99 -46.94
CA PHE A 12 -26.52 -21.93 -47.56
C PHE A 12 -26.84 -20.47 -47.92
N GLY A 13 -26.96 -20.13 -49.20
CA GLY A 13 -27.25 -18.73 -49.58
C GLY A 13 -28.64 -18.27 -49.13
N TYR A 14 -29.66 -19.11 -49.32
CA TYR A 14 -31.04 -18.84 -48.95
C TYR A 14 -31.72 -20.14 -48.47
N THR A 15 -32.47 -20.08 -47.37
CA THR A 15 -33.30 -21.19 -46.85
C THR A 15 -34.76 -20.74 -46.69
N ASN A 16 -35.70 -21.64 -46.96
CA ASN A 16 -37.13 -21.41 -46.76
C ASN A 16 -37.76 -22.61 -46.04
N GLY A 17 -38.36 -22.40 -44.86
CA GLY A 17 -39.00 -23.45 -44.05
C GLY A 17 -38.08 -24.62 -43.68
N SER A 18 -36.76 -24.44 -43.78
CA SER A 18 -35.76 -25.50 -43.69
C SER A 18 -35.25 -25.69 -42.27
N THR A 19 -34.86 -26.91 -41.87
CA THR A 19 -34.21 -27.17 -40.58
C THR A 19 -32.73 -27.51 -40.78
N ILE A 20 -31.83 -26.70 -40.25
CA ILE A 20 -30.40 -26.94 -40.15
C ILE A 20 -30.07 -27.21 -38.68
N LYS A 21 -29.36 -28.30 -38.38
CA LYS A 21 -28.97 -28.59 -37.00
C LYS A 21 -27.67 -29.38 -36.86
N ASN A 22 -26.99 -29.18 -35.74
CA ASN A 22 -25.74 -29.87 -35.37
C ASN A 22 -24.61 -29.66 -36.40
N ILE A 23 -24.46 -28.45 -36.96
CA ILE A 23 -23.39 -28.11 -37.91
C ILE A 23 -22.40 -27.14 -37.27
N GLY A 24 -21.13 -27.56 -37.20
CA GLY A 24 -20.00 -26.68 -36.90
C GLY A 24 -19.26 -26.29 -38.17
N LEU A 25 -18.94 -25.01 -38.33
CA LEU A 25 -18.02 -24.50 -39.34
C LEU A 25 -16.76 -23.98 -38.65
N GLU A 26 -15.61 -24.53 -38.97
CA GLU A 26 -14.34 -24.15 -38.35
C GLU A 26 -13.44 -23.41 -39.35
N ASN A 27 -12.73 -22.39 -38.86
CA ASN A 27 -11.76 -21.59 -39.61
C ASN A 27 -12.33 -21.00 -40.92
N ILE A 28 -13.55 -20.45 -40.86
CA ILE A 28 -14.16 -19.77 -42.01
C ILE A 28 -13.43 -18.46 -42.33
N ASP A 29 -13.34 -18.15 -43.62
CA ASP A 29 -13.09 -16.80 -44.13
C ASP A 29 -14.12 -16.56 -45.25
N ILE A 30 -15.21 -15.86 -44.95
CA ILE A 30 -16.34 -15.67 -45.87
C ILE A 30 -16.46 -14.20 -46.23
N LYS A 31 -16.39 -13.89 -47.53
CA LYS A 31 -16.52 -12.53 -48.07
C LYS A 31 -17.67 -12.48 -49.06
N GLY A 32 -18.60 -11.55 -48.89
CA GLY A 32 -19.79 -11.39 -49.73
C GLY A 32 -20.16 -9.93 -49.94
N GLN A 33 -21.29 -9.68 -50.63
CA GLN A 33 -21.89 -8.36 -50.75
C GLN A 33 -23.00 -8.22 -49.69
N ASN A 34 -24.28 -8.24 -50.08
CA ASN A 34 -25.41 -8.10 -49.16
C ASN A 34 -25.95 -9.47 -48.71
N TYR A 35 -26.44 -9.56 -47.48
CA TYR A 35 -26.88 -10.83 -46.87
C TYR A 35 -25.73 -11.86 -46.81
N THR A 36 -24.64 -11.49 -46.14
CA THR A 36 -23.46 -12.35 -45.96
C THR A 36 -23.44 -12.96 -44.56
N GLY A 37 -23.60 -14.28 -44.49
CA GLY A 37 -23.61 -15.07 -43.27
C GLY A 37 -22.58 -16.20 -43.29
N GLY A 38 -22.06 -16.62 -42.13
CA GLY A 38 -21.14 -17.75 -42.06
C GLY A 38 -21.78 -19.08 -42.50
N LEU A 39 -22.95 -19.40 -41.91
CA LEU A 39 -23.72 -20.60 -42.21
C LEU A 39 -24.85 -20.32 -43.22
N VAL A 40 -25.64 -19.25 -43.02
CA VAL A 40 -26.78 -18.92 -43.88
C VAL A 40 -26.81 -17.44 -44.28
N GLY A 41 -26.93 -17.16 -45.58
CA GLY A 41 -27.14 -15.79 -46.07
C GLY A 41 -28.50 -15.24 -45.64
N TYR A 42 -29.58 -15.93 -46.01
CA TYR A 42 -30.95 -15.53 -45.67
C TYR A 42 -31.79 -16.72 -45.21
N ASN A 43 -32.31 -16.67 -43.98
CA ASN A 43 -33.16 -17.70 -43.39
C ASN A 43 -34.61 -17.22 -43.29
N ASN A 44 -35.51 -17.80 -44.09
CA ASN A 44 -36.94 -17.48 -44.12
C ASN A 44 -37.77 -18.63 -43.53
N ASN A 45 -38.51 -18.39 -42.44
CA ASN A 45 -39.31 -19.40 -41.71
C ASN A 45 -38.53 -20.67 -41.28
N GLY A 46 -37.19 -20.65 -41.31
CA GLY A 46 -36.35 -21.82 -41.06
C GLY A 46 -35.84 -21.90 -39.63
N THR A 47 -35.42 -23.09 -39.21
CA THR A 47 -34.86 -23.38 -37.88
C THR A 47 -33.38 -23.72 -37.99
N ILE A 48 -32.54 -23.05 -37.22
CA ILE A 48 -31.10 -23.31 -37.07
C ILE A 48 -30.84 -23.66 -35.60
N GLN A 49 -30.31 -24.86 -35.34
CA GLN A 49 -30.16 -25.38 -33.97
C GLN A 49 -28.76 -25.97 -33.73
N ASN A 50 -28.20 -25.79 -32.53
CA ASN A 50 -26.96 -26.44 -32.09
C ASN A 50 -25.82 -26.26 -33.12
N SER A 51 -25.73 -25.09 -33.75
CA SER A 51 -24.85 -24.87 -34.91
C SER A 51 -23.95 -23.66 -34.67
N TYR A 52 -22.73 -23.69 -35.21
CA TYR A 52 -21.75 -22.66 -34.92
C TYR A 52 -20.82 -22.35 -36.08
N ALA A 53 -20.15 -21.21 -35.98
CA ALA A 53 -19.07 -20.81 -36.87
C ALA A 53 -17.86 -20.31 -36.06
N THR A 54 -16.65 -20.60 -36.53
CA THR A 54 -15.42 -19.96 -36.04
C THR A 54 -14.59 -19.40 -37.19
N GLY A 55 -14.14 -18.15 -37.09
CA GLY A 55 -13.40 -17.45 -38.16
C GLY A 55 -13.97 -16.08 -38.55
N SER A 56 -13.66 -15.60 -39.75
CA SER A 56 -14.02 -14.27 -40.26
C SER A 56 -15.20 -14.27 -41.23
N VAL A 57 -16.10 -13.29 -41.07
CA VAL A 57 -17.16 -12.95 -42.04
C VAL A 57 -17.06 -11.47 -42.40
N THR A 58 -16.99 -11.15 -43.69
CA THR A 58 -16.93 -9.79 -44.24
C THR A 58 -18.02 -9.61 -45.29
N GLY A 59 -18.79 -8.52 -45.19
CA GLY A 59 -19.78 -8.16 -46.20
C GLY A 59 -19.98 -6.66 -46.32
N ASN A 60 -20.96 -6.26 -47.12
CA ASN A 60 -21.38 -4.86 -47.24
C ASN A 60 -22.55 -4.57 -46.31
N ASP A 61 -23.74 -5.09 -46.64
CA ASP A 61 -25.00 -4.82 -45.94
C ASP A 61 -25.65 -6.09 -45.40
N CYS A 62 -26.25 -6.02 -44.20
CA CYS A 62 -26.81 -7.16 -43.48
C CYS A 62 -25.78 -8.31 -43.35
N VAL A 63 -24.85 -8.18 -42.40
CA VAL A 63 -23.74 -9.13 -42.20
C VAL A 63 -23.86 -9.80 -40.82
N GLY A 64 -23.84 -11.13 -40.79
CA GLY A 64 -23.95 -11.91 -39.56
C GLY A 64 -22.90 -13.00 -39.46
N GLY A 65 -22.31 -13.20 -38.29
CA GLY A 65 -21.30 -14.26 -38.10
C GLY A 65 -21.82 -15.67 -38.42
N LEU A 66 -23.09 -15.95 -38.10
CA LEU A 66 -23.74 -17.22 -38.43
C LEU A 66 -24.83 -17.05 -39.50
N VAL A 67 -25.70 -16.05 -39.37
CA VAL A 67 -26.86 -15.84 -40.27
C VAL A 67 -26.96 -14.37 -40.66
N ALA A 68 -26.99 -14.03 -41.94
CA ALA A 68 -27.05 -12.60 -42.30
C ALA A 68 -28.43 -11.98 -42.05
N TYR A 69 -29.50 -12.64 -42.50
CA TYR A 69 -30.88 -12.22 -42.31
C TYR A 69 -31.73 -13.37 -41.79
N ASN A 70 -32.48 -13.17 -40.70
CA ASN A 70 -33.40 -14.16 -40.13
C ASN A 70 -34.83 -13.61 -40.14
N GLN A 71 -35.68 -14.07 -41.05
CA GLN A 71 -37.07 -13.68 -41.20
C GLN A 71 -38.01 -14.77 -40.70
N ASN A 72 -38.83 -14.49 -39.67
CA ASN A 72 -39.74 -15.46 -39.03
C ASN A 72 -39.07 -16.78 -38.59
N GLY A 73 -37.73 -16.83 -38.56
CA GLY A 73 -36.94 -18.03 -38.33
C GLY A 73 -36.51 -18.17 -36.87
N THR A 74 -36.13 -19.37 -36.46
CA THR A 74 -35.63 -19.66 -35.11
C THR A 74 -34.15 -20.04 -35.15
N ILE A 75 -33.33 -19.39 -34.33
CA ILE A 75 -31.92 -19.72 -34.13
C ILE A 75 -31.73 -20.06 -32.65
N GLN A 76 -31.27 -21.28 -32.33
CA GLN A 76 -31.19 -21.75 -30.96
C GLN A 76 -29.91 -22.53 -30.66
N ASN A 77 -29.38 -22.37 -29.43
CA ASN A 77 -28.17 -23.07 -28.96
C ASN A 77 -26.98 -22.90 -29.93
N SER A 78 -26.82 -21.71 -30.52
CA SER A 78 -25.94 -21.48 -31.68
C SER A 78 -24.99 -20.32 -31.43
N TYR A 79 -23.80 -20.31 -32.05
CA TYR A 79 -22.77 -19.33 -31.69
C TYR A 79 -21.76 -18.95 -32.79
N LEU A 80 -21.10 -17.80 -32.60
CA LEU A 80 -19.88 -17.40 -33.31
C LEU A 80 -18.70 -17.30 -32.33
N ILE A 81 -17.51 -17.75 -32.73
CA ILE A 81 -16.23 -17.29 -32.15
C ILE A 81 -15.33 -16.77 -33.27
N GLY A 82 -15.06 -15.46 -33.36
CA GLY A 82 -14.25 -14.92 -34.46
C GLY A 82 -14.40 -13.43 -34.74
N SER A 83 -14.60 -13.05 -36.00
CA SER A 83 -14.76 -11.64 -36.39
C SER A 83 -15.82 -11.41 -37.45
N VAL A 84 -16.54 -10.29 -37.35
CA VAL A 84 -17.55 -9.85 -38.32
C VAL A 84 -17.25 -8.43 -38.76
N THR A 85 -17.28 -8.15 -40.05
CA THR A 85 -17.05 -6.81 -40.61
C THR A 85 -18.09 -6.50 -41.68
N GLY A 86 -18.75 -5.34 -41.58
CA GLY A 86 -19.71 -4.86 -42.57
C GLY A 86 -19.52 -3.39 -42.92
N ASP A 87 -19.45 -3.06 -44.20
CA ASP A 87 -19.18 -1.67 -44.63
C ASP A 87 -20.42 -0.75 -44.57
N HIS A 88 -21.63 -1.32 -44.39
CA HIS A 88 -22.90 -0.60 -44.34
C HIS A 88 -23.72 -0.91 -43.06
N GLN A 89 -24.99 -1.29 -43.19
CA GLN A 89 -25.93 -1.42 -42.07
C GLN A 89 -26.11 -2.86 -41.59
N SER A 90 -26.56 -2.99 -40.34
CA SER A 90 -27.04 -4.24 -39.73
C SER A 90 -25.94 -5.30 -39.64
N VAL A 91 -24.95 -5.04 -38.79
CA VAL A 91 -23.82 -5.96 -38.55
C VAL A 91 -23.93 -6.58 -37.18
N GLY A 92 -24.02 -7.91 -37.11
CA GLY A 92 -24.16 -8.65 -35.85
C GLY A 92 -23.18 -9.81 -35.71
N GLY A 93 -22.67 -10.04 -34.50
CA GLY A 93 -21.80 -11.19 -34.23
C GLY A 93 -22.45 -12.54 -34.49
N LEU A 94 -23.76 -12.67 -34.29
CA LEU A 94 -24.52 -13.87 -34.67
C LEU A 94 -25.40 -13.62 -35.89
N VAL A 95 -26.17 -12.52 -35.88
CA VAL A 95 -27.20 -12.22 -36.89
C VAL A 95 -27.15 -10.76 -37.36
N GLY A 96 -27.08 -10.51 -38.67
CA GLY A 96 -27.09 -9.12 -39.18
C GLY A 96 -28.43 -8.42 -38.89
N PHE A 97 -29.51 -8.99 -39.44
CA PHE A 97 -30.89 -8.52 -39.28
C PHE A 97 -31.80 -9.65 -38.79
N ASN A 98 -32.58 -9.42 -37.74
CA ASN A 98 -33.60 -10.34 -37.23
C ASN A 98 -35.00 -9.71 -37.36
N ASP A 99 -35.84 -10.23 -38.25
CA ASP A 99 -37.17 -9.72 -38.60
C ASP A 99 -38.25 -10.72 -38.14
N ASN A 100 -38.97 -10.38 -37.06
CA ASN A 100 -39.97 -11.25 -36.42
C ASN A 100 -39.44 -12.67 -36.06
N GLY A 101 -38.12 -12.83 -35.97
CA GLY A 101 -37.44 -14.10 -35.69
C GLY A 101 -37.08 -14.27 -34.21
N ILE A 102 -36.80 -15.51 -33.81
CA ILE A 102 -36.45 -15.90 -32.44
C ILE A 102 -34.98 -16.30 -32.39
N ILE A 103 -34.20 -15.70 -31.49
CA ILE A 103 -32.82 -16.09 -31.17
C ILE A 103 -32.77 -16.42 -29.68
N GLN A 104 -32.40 -17.65 -29.35
CA GLN A 104 -32.39 -18.12 -27.95
C GLN A 104 -31.14 -18.93 -27.60
N ASN A 105 -30.72 -18.89 -26.33
CA ASN A 105 -29.64 -19.74 -25.80
C ASN A 105 -28.33 -19.63 -26.61
N SER A 106 -28.02 -18.45 -27.16
CA SER A 106 -27.03 -18.27 -28.22
C SER A 106 -26.02 -17.19 -27.87
N TYR A 107 -24.81 -17.24 -28.40
CA TYR A 107 -23.75 -16.31 -28.01
C TYR A 107 -22.79 -15.94 -29.14
N ALA A 108 -22.04 -14.86 -28.93
CA ALA A 108 -20.94 -14.48 -29.81
C ALA A 108 -19.75 -13.99 -28.97
N THR A 109 -18.58 -14.55 -29.23
CA THR A 109 -17.30 -14.08 -28.70
C THR A 109 -16.48 -13.58 -29.87
N ALA A 110 -16.57 -12.27 -30.16
CA ALA A 110 -16.10 -11.75 -31.44
C ALA A 110 -15.69 -10.28 -31.44
N THR A 111 -14.82 -9.94 -32.38
CA THR A 111 -14.56 -8.55 -32.79
C THR A 111 -15.51 -8.19 -33.94
N ILE A 112 -16.37 -7.20 -33.73
CA ILE A 112 -17.48 -6.85 -34.62
C ILE A 112 -17.32 -5.39 -35.05
N ARG A 113 -17.22 -5.16 -36.36
CA ARG A 113 -17.02 -3.82 -36.93
C ARG A 113 -18.10 -3.53 -37.97
N GLY A 114 -18.76 -2.39 -37.87
CA GLY A 114 -19.76 -1.99 -38.85
C GLY A 114 -19.81 -0.48 -39.09
N SER A 115 -20.57 -0.04 -40.09
CA SER A 115 -20.85 1.40 -40.27
C SER A 115 -22.01 1.86 -39.39
N SER A 116 -23.18 1.21 -39.52
CA SER A 116 -24.39 1.53 -38.73
C SER A 116 -25.16 0.30 -38.28
N TYR A 117 -25.87 0.41 -37.14
CA TYR A 117 -26.63 -0.69 -36.53
C TYR A 117 -25.74 -1.90 -36.25
N VAL A 118 -24.82 -1.74 -35.30
CA VAL A 118 -23.77 -2.73 -35.01
C VAL A 118 -23.99 -3.33 -33.62
N GLY A 119 -24.02 -4.66 -33.49
CA GLY A 119 -24.25 -5.29 -32.21
C GLY A 119 -23.56 -6.63 -31.97
N GLY A 120 -23.29 -6.93 -30.69
CA GLY A 120 -22.63 -8.17 -30.25
C GLY A 120 -23.28 -9.45 -30.76
N ILE A 121 -24.61 -9.54 -30.69
CA ILE A 121 -25.41 -10.64 -31.29
C ILE A 121 -26.10 -10.15 -32.56
N ILE A 122 -26.79 -8.99 -32.51
CA ILE A 122 -27.63 -8.51 -33.61
C ILE A 122 -27.33 -7.07 -34.03
N GLY A 123 -27.20 -6.82 -35.33
CA GLY A 123 -27.18 -5.46 -35.86
C GLY A 123 -28.53 -4.76 -35.69
N PHE A 124 -29.56 -5.27 -36.35
CA PHE A 124 -30.95 -4.80 -36.28
C PHE A 124 -31.91 -5.91 -35.82
N ASN A 125 -32.58 -5.73 -34.67
CA ASN A 125 -33.73 -6.54 -34.25
C ASN A 125 -35.05 -5.79 -34.50
N ASN A 126 -35.90 -6.28 -35.39
CA ASN A 126 -37.22 -5.74 -35.73
C ASN A 126 -38.31 -6.74 -35.35
N LYS A 127 -39.14 -6.44 -34.35
CA LYS A 127 -40.21 -7.32 -33.80
C LYS A 127 -39.74 -8.71 -33.34
N GLY A 128 -38.44 -8.99 -33.41
CA GLY A 128 -37.83 -10.26 -33.05
C GLY A 128 -37.59 -10.41 -31.56
N THR A 129 -37.39 -11.65 -31.13
CA THR A 129 -37.13 -12.03 -29.73
C THR A 129 -35.71 -12.52 -29.55
N ILE A 130 -35.02 -11.98 -28.55
CA ILE A 130 -33.69 -12.41 -28.08
C ILE A 130 -33.84 -12.87 -26.64
N GLN A 131 -33.51 -14.13 -26.36
CA GLN A 131 -33.62 -14.73 -25.02
C GLN A 131 -32.36 -15.48 -24.63
N ASN A 132 -31.98 -15.43 -23.35
CA ASN A 132 -30.89 -16.23 -22.78
C ASN A 132 -29.60 -16.17 -23.61
N SER A 133 -29.21 -14.98 -24.08
CA SER A 133 -28.12 -14.82 -25.06
C SER A 133 -27.08 -13.80 -24.60
N TYR A 134 -25.81 -13.95 -24.98
CA TYR A 134 -24.77 -13.04 -24.52
C TYR A 134 -23.65 -12.78 -25.52
N ALA A 135 -23.08 -11.59 -25.45
CA ALA A 135 -21.94 -11.19 -26.26
C ALA A 135 -20.70 -10.86 -25.41
N THR A 136 -19.53 -11.24 -25.93
CA THR A 136 -18.21 -10.88 -25.40
C THR A 136 -17.28 -10.48 -26.57
N GLY A 137 -16.23 -9.70 -26.31
CA GLY A 137 -15.30 -9.20 -27.33
C GLY A 137 -15.36 -7.68 -27.50
N GLU A 138 -15.22 -7.20 -28.74
CA GLU A 138 -15.18 -5.77 -29.07
C GLU A 138 -16.25 -5.43 -30.13
N VAL A 139 -17.01 -4.35 -29.94
CA VAL A 139 -18.02 -3.87 -30.90
C VAL A 139 -17.75 -2.41 -31.26
N SER A 140 -17.47 -2.13 -32.53
CA SER A 140 -17.17 -0.77 -33.00
C SER A 140 -18.03 -0.36 -34.20
N ALA A 141 -18.56 0.86 -34.18
CA ALA A 141 -19.25 1.46 -35.34
C ALA A 141 -18.56 2.72 -35.88
N ALA A 142 -18.69 2.97 -37.18
CA ALA A 142 -18.16 4.16 -37.84
C ALA A 142 -19.15 5.35 -37.88
N VAL A 143 -20.47 5.12 -37.86
CA VAL A 143 -21.47 6.19 -38.08
C VAL A 143 -22.57 6.23 -37.01
N SER A 144 -23.36 5.17 -36.80
CA SER A 144 -24.51 5.29 -35.87
C SER A 144 -25.01 3.99 -35.23
N SER A 145 -25.51 4.12 -33.99
CA SER A 145 -26.15 3.06 -33.18
C SER A 145 -25.32 1.78 -33.05
N VAL A 146 -24.43 1.78 -32.05
CA VAL A 146 -23.68 0.61 -31.62
C VAL A 146 -24.13 0.14 -30.24
N GLY A 147 -24.30 -1.18 -30.07
CA GLY A 147 -24.68 -1.79 -28.80
C GLY A 147 -23.86 -3.03 -28.49
N GLY A 148 -23.44 -3.22 -27.23
CA GLY A 148 -22.63 -4.39 -26.87
C GLY A 148 -23.32 -5.75 -27.10
N LEU A 149 -24.67 -5.78 -27.16
CA LEU A 149 -25.48 -6.93 -27.58
C LEU A 149 -26.28 -6.65 -28.88
N VAL A 150 -26.92 -5.48 -29.00
CA VAL A 150 -27.81 -5.14 -30.14
C VAL A 150 -27.60 -3.70 -30.63
N GLY A 151 -27.40 -3.50 -31.94
CA GLY A 151 -27.26 -2.15 -32.51
C GLY A 151 -28.55 -1.32 -32.39
N ILE A 152 -29.65 -1.83 -32.94
CA ILE A 152 -30.99 -1.24 -32.82
C ILE A 152 -32.06 -2.30 -32.54
N ASN A 153 -32.99 -1.99 -31.64
CA ASN A 153 -34.13 -2.84 -31.25
C ASN A 153 -35.45 -2.09 -31.47
N VAL A 154 -36.26 -2.49 -32.46
CA VAL A 154 -37.54 -1.87 -32.81
C VAL A 154 -38.68 -2.86 -32.57
N GLU A 155 -39.61 -2.53 -31.67
CA GLU A 155 -40.75 -3.39 -31.28
C GLU A 155 -40.36 -4.82 -30.79
N GLY A 156 -39.06 -5.12 -30.66
CA GLY A 156 -38.54 -6.43 -30.29
C GLY A 156 -38.31 -6.62 -28.80
N LEU A 157 -38.22 -7.87 -28.38
CA LEU A 157 -37.96 -8.28 -27.00
C LEU A 157 -36.51 -8.72 -26.83
N ILE A 158 -35.82 -8.15 -25.84
CA ILE A 158 -34.52 -8.61 -25.34
C ILE A 158 -34.73 -9.03 -23.89
N GLU A 159 -34.56 -10.31 -23.57
CA GLU A 159 -34.81 -10.85 -22.24
C GLU A 159 -33.67 -11.78 -21.79
N ASN A 160 -33.36 -11.77 -20.49
CA ASN A 160 -32.36 -12.65 -19.86
C ASN A 160 -31.02 -12.66 -20.64
N SER A 161 -30.54 -11.50 -21.08
CA SER A 161 -29.39 -11.42 -22.00
C SER A 161 -28.36 -10.42 -21.51
N TYR A 162 -27.08 -10.59 -21.87
CA TYR A 162 -26.03 -9.69 -21.35
C TYR A 162 -24.87 -9.43 -22.30
N SER A 163 -24.14 -8.36 -22.04
CA SER A 163 -22.92 -7.99 -22.77
C SER A 163 -21.77 -7.75 -21.80
N THR A 164 -20.64 -8.41 -22.04
CA THR A 164 -19.33 -7.99 -21.49
C THR A 164 -18.47 -7.30 -22.55
N SER A 165 -18.99 -7.12 -23.76
CA SER A 165 -18.25 -6.56 -24.89
C SER A 165 -17.85 -5.12 -24.64
N SER A 166 -16.61 -4.75 -24.95
CA SER A 166 -16.24 -3.33 -25.05
C SER A 166 -16.95 -2.71 -26.26
N VAL A 167 -17.35 -1.46 -26.14
CA VAL A 167 -18.13 -0.75 -27.17
C VAL A 167 -17.47 0.58 -27.46
N MET A 168 -17.28 0.92 -28.74
CA MET A 168 -16.69 2.19 -29.16
C MET A 168 -17.26 2.71 -30.48
N VAL A 169 -17.00 3.97 -30.77
CA VAL A 169 -17.32 4.63 -32.05
C VAL A 169 -16.06 5.30 -32.59
N ASN A 170 -15.78 5.09 -33.88
CA ASN A 170 -14.54 5.52 -34.54
C ASN A 170 -14.80 6.56 -35.67
N GLY A 171 -15.96 7.22 -35.66
CA GLY A 171 -16.44 8.09 -36.73
C GLY A 171 -15.87 9.51 -36.74
N GLY A 172 -15.92 10.15 -37.92
CA GLY A 172 -15.48 11.53 -38.15
C GLY A 172 -16.50 12.61 -37.77
N LEU A 173 -16.30 13.83 -38.26
CA LEU A 173 -17.18 14.97 -37.97
C LEU A 173 -18.59 14.79 -38.60
N GLU A 174 -19.59 15.48 -38.02
CA GLU A 174 -20.98 15.69 -38.51
C GLU A 174 -22.09 14.65 -38.24
N TYR A 175 -21.84 13.50 -37.59
CA TYR A 175 -22.90 12.49 -37.36
C TYR A 175 -23.51 12.42 -35.94
N LEU A 176 -24.71 11.84 -35.85
CA LEU A 176 -25.43 11.52 -34.60
C LEU A 176 -24.94 10.19 -34.04
N TYR A 177 -24.10 10.25 -33.01
CA TYR A 177 -23.51 9.06 -32.40
C TYR A 177 -24.38 8.53 -31.26
N ILE A 178 -24.73 7.23 -31.34
CA ILE A 178 -25.53 6.53 -30.34
C ILE A 178 -24.76 5.28 -29.93
N ILE A 179 -24.42 5.16 -28.63
CA ILE A 179 -23.59 4.09 -28.09
C ILE A 179 -24.16 3.58 -26.76
N GLY A 180 -24.41 2.27 -26.67
CA GLY A 180 -24.91 1.61 -25.45
C GLY A 180 -24.14 0.35 -25.09
N GLY A 181 -23.90 0.09 -23.81
CA GLY A 181 -23.23 -1.14 -23.38
C GLY A 181 -24.02 -2.43 -23.65
N LEU A 182 -25.35 -2.36 -23.75
CA LEU A 182 -26.23 -3.46 -24.19
C LEU A 182 -26.89 -3.15 -25.53
N VAL A 183 -27.60 -2.03 -25.65
CA VAL A 183 -28.35 -1.66 -26.87
C VAL A 183 -27.99 -0.24 -27.30
N GLY A 184 -27.69 -0.04 -28.58
CA GLY A 184 -27.48 1.30 -29.12
C GLY A 184 -28.76 2.14 -29.06
N ASN A 185 -29.72 1.82 -29.92
CA ASN A 185 -31.02 2.51 -29.99
C ASN A 185 -32.17 1.54 -29.66
N ASN A 186 -32.94 1.84 -28.61
CA ASN A 186 -34.06 1.00 -28.15
C ASN A 186 -35.42 1.68 -28.36
N GLN A 187 -36.29 1.00 -29.09
CA GLN A 187 -37.72 1.27 -29.31
C GLN A 187 -38.58 0.04 -28.96
N GLY A 188 -37.98 -1.01 -28.40
CA GLY A 188 -38.64 -2.24 -27.94
C GLY A 188 -38.52 -2.44 -26.43
N THR A 189 -38.63 -3.70 -26.00
CA THR A 189 -38.56 -4.10 -24.59
C THR A 189 -37.22 -4.72 -24.25
N VAL A 190 -36.56 -4.23 -23.20
CA VAL A 190 -35.36 -4.81 -22.59
C VAL A 190 -35.69 -5.23 -21.16
N LYS A 191 -35.55 -6.52 -20.87
CA LYS A 191 -35.94 -7.13 -19.59
C LYS A 191 -34.83 -8.01 -19.03
N ASN A 192 -34.63 -8.00 -17.71
CA ASN A 192 -33.71 -8.93 -17.03
C ASN A 192 -32.33 -9.03 -17.72
N SER A 193 -31.75 -7.91 -18.15
CA SER A 193 -30.56 -7.91 -19.00
C SER A 193 -29.50 -6.94 -18.47
N TYR A 194 -28.22 -7.18 -18.73
CA TYR A 194 -27.17 -6.29 -18.20
C TYR A 194 -25.97 -6.07 -19.12
N ALA A 195 -25.29 -4.93 -18.94
CA ALA A 195 -24.03 -4.62 -19.60
C ALA A 195 -22.89 -4.47 -18.59
N SER A 196 -21.69 -4.88 -18.96
CA SER A 196 -20.50 -4.78 -18.09
C SER A 196 -19.18 -4.47 -18.81
N GLY A 197 -19.16 -4.56 -20.13
CA GLY A 197 -18.01 -4.11 -20.91
C GLY A 197 -17.86 -2.58 -20.89
N LEU A 198 -16.65 -2.11 -21.21
CA LEU A 198 -16.33 -0.68 -21.24
C LEU A 198 -16.98 -0.01 -22.45
N VAL A 199 -17.75 1.05 -22.20
CA VAL A 199 -18.28 1.97 -23.21
C VAL A 199 -17.31 3.14 -23.35
N SER A 200 -16.54 3.13 -24.45
CA SER A 200 -15.53 4.15 -24.74
C SER A 200 -16.19 5.40 -25.33
N ILE A 201 -16.19 6.48 -24.56
CA ILE A 201 -16.61 7.82 -24.96
C ILE A 201 -15.35 8.60 -25.34
N LEU A 202 -15.12 8.79 -26.64
CA LEU A 202 -14.11 9.71 -27.15
C LEU A 202 -14.71 11.11 -27.25
N GLU A 203 -13.88 12.16 -27.10
CA GLU A 203 -14.26 13.52 -27.43
C GLU A 203 -14.51 13.61 -28.95
N LEU A 204 -15.78 13.69 -29.33
CA LEU A 204 -16.25 13.81 -30.71
C LEU A 204 -17.07 15.10 -30.82
N ASP A 205 -16.79 15.94 -31.81
CA ASP A 205 -17.47 17.23 -32.03
C ASP A 205 -18.94 17.09 -32.50
N GLY A 206 -19.52 15.88 -32.43
CA GLY A 206 -20.90 15.55 -32.79
C GLY A 206 -21.82 15.41 -31.57
N THR A 207 -23.13 15.30 -31.82
CA THR A 207 -24.09 15.06 -30.71
C THR A 207 -24.03 13.59 -30.27
N LEU A 208 -23.43 13.33 -29.11
CA LEU A 208 -23.25 11.98 -28.56
C LEU A 208 -24.38 11.59 -27.60
N TYR A 209 -24.98 10.42 -27.84
CA TYR A 209 -25.94 9.71 -26.99
C TYR A 209 -25.27 8.45 -26.43
N ALA A 210 -24.54 8.63 -25.33
CA ALA A 210 -23.88 7.53 -24.62
C ALA A 210 -24.68 7.08 -23.40
N GLY A 211 -24.78 5.77 -23.22
CA GLY A 211 -25.31 5.14 -22.01
C GLY A 211 -24.60 3.83 -21.70
N GLY A 212 -24.49 3.50 -20.42
CA GLY A 212 -23.86 2.26 -19.98
C GLY A 212 -24.71 1.03 -20.27
N LEU A 213 -26.04 1.16 -20.30
CA LEU A 213 -26.97 0.11 -20.74
C LEU A 213 -27.51 0.43 -22.14
N ILE A 214 -28.15 1.61 -22.31
CA ILE A 214 -28.84 2.01 -23.55
C ILE A 214 -28.34 3.39 -24.01
N GLY A 215 -27.88 3.52 -25.26
CA GLY A 215 -27.42 4.80 -25.80
C GLY A 215 -28.55 5.81 -26.00
N LEU A 216 -29.62 5.40 -26.68
CA LEU A 216 -30.85 6.17 -26.87
C LEU A 216 -32.09 5.28 -26.66
N ASN A 217 -32.99 5.69 -25.76
CA ASN A 217 -34.28 5.01 -25.55
C ASN A 217 -35.44 5.87 -26.10
N ASN A 218 -35.93 5.48 -27.29
CA ASN A 218 -37.03 6.15 -28.00
C ASN A 218 -38.36 5.44 -27.67
N ASN A 219 -38.94 5.75 -26.50
CA ASN A 219 -40.18 5.15 -25.98
C ASN A 219 -40.13 3.61 -25.76
N GLY A 220 -38.97 2.99 -25.80
CA GLY A 220 -38.78 1.59 -25.40
C GLY A 220 -38.99 1.35 -23.90
N THR A 221 -39.35 0.13 -23.53
CA THR A 221 -39.54 -0.31 -22.15
C THR A 221 -38.27 -0.95 -21.61
N ILE A 222 -37.85 -0.58 -20.39
CA ILE A 222 -36.67 -1.15 -19.73
C ILE A 222 -37.09 -1.63 -18.33
N GLU A 223 -36.96 -2.94 -18.07
CA GLU A 223 -37.37 -3.58 -16.82
C GLU A 223 -36.21 -4.41 -16.24
N ASN A 224 -35.90 -4.24 -14.94
CA ASN A 224 -34.89 -5.02 -14.22
C ASN A 224 -33.57 -5.21 -15.02
N SER A 225 -33.08 -4.12 -15.63
CA SER A 225 -31.91 -4.15 -16.50
C SER A 225 -30.94 -3.04 -16.13
N PHE A 226 -29.65 -3.35 -16.12
CA PHE A 226 -28.63 -2.54 -15.42
C PHE A 226 -27.29 -2.56 -16.14
N TYR A 227 -26.41 -1.61 -15.85
CA TYR A 227 -25.02 -1.68 -16.29
C TYR A 227 -24.04 -1.48 -15.15
N ASP A 228 -22.84 -2.05 -15.31
CA ASP A 228 -21.75 -1.91 -14.36
C ASP A 228 -21.11 -0.52 -14.41
N LYS A 229 -21.42 0.31 -13.42
CA LYS A 229 -20.86 1.67 -13.24
C LYS A 229 -19.45 1.70 -12.67
N GLU A 230 -18.91 0.57 -12.20
CA GLU A 230 -17.54 0.46 -11.68
C GLU A 230 -16.54 0.35 -12.85
N THR A 231 -16.94 -0.33 -13.93
CA THR A 231 -16.22 -0.30 -15.21
C THR A 231 -16.53 0.98 -16.01
N ASN A 232 -17.79 1.44 -15.98
CA ASN A 232 -18.25 2.58 -16.77
C ASN A 232 -18.44 3.84 -15.91
N THR A 233 -17.32 4.50 -15.61
CA THR A 233 -17.23 5.55 -14.58
C THR A 233 -17.58 6.97 -15.02
N SER A 234 -17.59 7.26 -16.34
CA SER A 234 -17.89 8.59 -16.90
C SER A 234 -19.23 9.15 -16.41
N ASN A 235 -19.28 10.46 -16.20
CA ASN A 235 -20.49 11.19 -15.84
C ASN A 235 -21.38 11.53 -17.06
N ASP A 236 -20.88 11.37 -18.27
CA ASP A 236 -21.55 11.74 -19.53
C ASP A 236 -22.57 10.69 -20.00
N MET A 237 -22.64 9.56 -19.29
CA MET A 237 -23.61 8.49 -19.52
C MET A 237 -25.01 8.89 -19.08
N ARG A 238 -25.90 9.06 -20.05
CA ARG A 238 -27.25 9.61 -19.87
C ARG A 238 -28.15 8.75 -18.98
N ASP A 239 -27.87 7.46 -18.88
CA ASP A 239 -28.63 6.48 -18.10
C ASP A 239 -28.00 6.13 -16.74
N ARG A 240 -26.90 6.80 -16.35
CA ARG A 240 -26.10 6.51 -15.15
C ARG A 240 -26.89 6.53 -13.85
N ALA A 241 -27.74 7.55 -13.67
CA ALA A 241 -28.56 7.67 -12.47
C ALA A 241 -29.69 6.62 -12.40
N THR A 242 -30.10 6.08 -13.55
CA THR A 242 -31.29 5.23 -13.69
C THR A 242 -30.95 3.74 -13.65
N TYR A 243 -29.92 3.32 -14.40
CA TYR A 243 -29.57 1.90 -14.60
C TYR A 243 -28.15 1.54 -14.14
N GLY A 244 -27.34 2.51 -13.70
CA GLY A 244 -25.96 2.29 -13.23
C GLY A 244 -25.89 1.61 -11.85
N LYS A 245 -25.34 0.39 -11.81
CA LYS A 245 -25.24 -0.47 -10.62
C LYS A 245 -23.81 -0.97 -10.43
N THR A 246 -23.38 -1.21 -9.18
CA THR A 246 -22.10 -1.91 -8.92
C THR A 246 -22.22 -3.38 -9.31
N LYS A 247 -21.10 -4.09 -9.51
CA LYS A 247 -21.10 -5.54 -9.76
C LYS A 247 -21.88 -6.30 -8.69
N ALA A 248 -21.73 -5.91 -7.42
CA ALA A 248 -22.47 -6.48 -6.30
C ALA A 248 -23.99 -6.17 -6.33
N GLU A 249 -24.39 -4.94 -6.71
CA GLU A 249 -25.81 -4.61 -6.91
C GLU A 249 -26.44 -5.42 -8.06
N ILE A 250 -25.71 -5.60 -9.17
CA ILE A 250 -26.16 -6.42 -10.31
C ILE A 250 -26.27 -7.88 -9.88
N LEU A 251 -25.24 -8.45 -9.26
CA LEU A 251 -25.24 -9.83 -8.76
C LEU A 251 -26.43 -10.10 -7.83
N SER A 252 -26.71 -9.18 -6.91
CA SER A 252 -27.87 -9.24 -6.02
C SER A 252 -29.20 -9.19 -6.78
N ALA A 253 -29.33 -8.30 -7.77
CA ALA A 253 -30.56 -8.13 -8.56
C ALA A 253 -30.92 -9.37 -9.41
N PHE A 254 -29.98 -10.25 -9.70
CA PHE A 254 -30.21 -11.50 -10.45
C PHE A 254 -30.13 -12.77 -9.59
N SER A 255 -29.68 -12.67 -8.34
CA SER A 255 -29.58 -13.82 -7.44
C SER A 255 -30.94 -14.51 -7.24
N GLY A 256 -30.96 -15.84 -7.38
CA GLY A 256 -32.17 -16.65 -7.26
C GLY A 256 -33.16 -16.55 -8.44
N LYS A 257 -32.84 -15.84 -9.53
CA LYS A 257 -33.68 -15.83 -10.73
C LYS A 257 -33.41 -17.05 -11.61
N ASN A 258 -34.48 -17.66 -12.13
CA ASN A 258 -34.38 -18.80 -13.04
C ASN A 258 -33.48 -18.48 -14.25
N GLY A 259 -32.54 -19.38 -14.55
CA GLY A 259 -31.58 -19.24 -15.64
C GLY A 259 -30.29 -18.49 -15.27
N TRP A 260 -30.22 -17.82 -14.11
CA TRP A 260 -29.07 -17.03 -13.68
C TRP A 260 -28.29 -17.72 -12.54
N GLY A 261 -26.96 -17.72 -12.65
CA GLY A 261 -26.03 -18.22 -11.65
C GLY A 261 -25.26 -17.08 -10.97
N SER A 262 -24.94 -17.26 -9.69
CA SER A 262 -24.21 -16.29 -8.84
C SER A 262 -22.88 -16.81 -8.27
N GLY A 263 -22.43 -17.96 -8.77
CA GLY A 263 -21.24 -18.70 -8.30
C GLY A 263 -21.63 -20.09 -7.77
N ARG A 264 -20.68 -21.02 -7.74
CA ARG A 264 -20.91 -22.40 -7.26
C ARG A 264 -20.80 -22.55 -5.73
N GLY A 265 -20.39 -21.49 -5.03
CA GLY A 265 -20.35 -21.43 -3.57
C GLY A 265 -19.50 -22.56 -2.96
N ALA A 266 -20.01 -23.16 -1.90
CA ALA A 266 -19.35 -24.23 -1.15
C ALA A 266 -19.18 -25.57 -1.91
N SER A 267 -19.68 -25.70 -3.15
CA SER A 267 -19.37 -26.86 -4.01
C SER A 267 -18.01 -26.76 -4.70
N VAL A 268 -17.36 -25.59 -4.63
CA VAL A 268 -16.00 -25.33 -5.12
C VAL A 268 -15.08 -25.00 -3.95
N GLU A 269 -13.84 -25.47 -4.04
CA GLU A 269 -12.82 -25.22 -3.04
C GLU A 269 -12.55 -23.70 -2.87
N GLY A 270 -12.44 -23.23 -1.64
CA GLY A 270 -12.28 -21.81 -1.30
C GLY A 270 -13.57 -20.98 -1.35
N TYR A 271 -14.74 -21.60 -1.59
CA TYR A 271 -16.05 -20.95 -1.78
C TYR A 271 -16.06 -19.99 -2.99
N GLU A 272 -16.59 -20.44 -4.13
CA GLU A 272 -16.65 -19.63 -5.34
C GLU A 272 -17.81 -18.63 -5.35
N LEU A 273 -17.50 -17.36 -5.62
CA LEU A 273 -18.46 -16.33 -6.02
C LEU A 273 -18.25 -15.95 -7.48
N ALA A 274 -19.35 -15.77 -8.22
CA ALA A 274 -19.29 -14.99 -9.45
C ALA A 274 -19.26 -13.49 -9.09
N LEU A 275 -18.51 -12.69 -9.85
CA LEU A 275 -18.47 -11.24 -9.70
C LEU A 275 -19.67 -10.57 -10.40
N LEU A 276 -20.24 -11.24 -11.39
CA LEU A 276 -21.45 -10.84 -12.12
C LEU A 276 -22.35 -12.07 -12.36
N PRO A 277 -23.67 -11.89 -12.58
CA PRO A 277 -24.56 -12.98 -12.96
C PRO A 277 -24.11 -13.62 -14.27
N TYR A 278 -24.32 -14.93 -14.43
CA TYR A 278 -24.10 -15.62 -15.71
C TYR A 278 -25.27 -16.53 -16.07
N LEU A 279 -25.42 -16.87 -17.35
CA LEU A 279 -26.51 -17.71 -17.83
C LEU A 279 -26.13 -19.19 -17.67
N VAL A 280 -26.85 -19.89 -16.79
CA VAL A 280 -26.54 -21.28 -16.42
C VAL A 280 -26.68 -22.20 -17.63
N GLY A 281 -25.58 -22.87 -17.99
CA GLY A 281 -25.53 -23.80 -19.13
C GLY A 281 -25.38 -23.12 -20.50
N ILE A 282 -25.32 -21.78 -20.57
CA ILE A 282 -25.11 -21.02 -21.81
C ILE A 282 -23.78 -20.25 -21.79
N THR A 283 -23.46 -19.57 -20.68
CA THR A 283 -22.17 -18.91 -20.49
C THR A 283 -21.05 -19.95 -20.41
N ARG A 284 -19.97 -19.76 -21.19
CA ARG A 284 -18.79 -20.62 -21.14
C ARG A 284 -18.01 -20.40 -19.84
N GLU A 285 -17.37 -21.45 -19.33
CA GLU A 285 -16.66 -21.43 -18.03
C GLU A 285 -15.52 -20.39 -18.00
N GLU A 286 -14.90 -20.11 -19.15
CA GLU A 286 -13.88 -19.08 -19.39
C GLU A 286 -14.44 -17.63 -19.42
N ASP A 287 -15.72 -17.44 -19.74
CA ASP A 287 -16.37 -16.12 -19.76
C ASP A 287 -16.99 -15.75 -18.40
N ILE A 288 -17.05 -16.68 -17.43
CA ILE A 288 -17.56 -16.41 -16.08
C ILE A 288 -16.50 -15.67 -15.25
N SER A 289 -16.73 -14.38 -14.99
CA SER A 289 -15.96 -13.61 -14.02
C SER A 289 -16.25 -14.09 -12.59
N LYS A 290 -15.25 -14.68 -11.92
CA LYS A 290 -15.39 -15.38 -10.62
C LYS A 290 -14.14 -15.23 -9.74
N THR A 291 -14.31 -15.50 -8.44
CA THR A 291 -13.25 -15.51 -7.43
C THR A 291 -13.58 -16.50 -6.31
N THR A 292 -12.61 -16.82 -5.45
CA THR A 292 -12.83 -17.57 -4.20
C THR A 292 -12.69 -16.66 -2.98
N LEU A 293 -13.43 -16.96 -1.91
CA LEU A 293 -13.41 -16.16 -0.68
C LEU A 293 -12.32 -16.61 0.32
N PHE A 294 -11.87 -17.86 0.23
CA PHE A 294 -10.85 -18.45 1.10
C PHE A 294 -9.75 -19.11 0.26
N ASN A 295 -8.60 -19.35 0.89
CA ASN A 295 -7.42 -19.88 0.21
C ASN A 295 -7.65 -21.31 -0.34
N SER A 296 -8.33 -22.16 0.41
CA SER A 296 -8.71 -23.52 0.03
C SER A 296 -9.78 -24.09 0.98
N GLY A 297 -10.14 -25.37 0.81
CA GLY A 297 -11.12 -26.12 1.61
C GLY A 297 -12.59 -25.94 1.21
N TYR A 298 -13.47 -26.76 1.80
CA TYR A 298 -14.92 -26.80 1.52
C TYR A 298 -15.78 -26.38 2.73
N GLY A 299 -15.17 -25.85 3.79
CA GLY A 299 -15.86 -25.45 5.01
C GLY A 299 -16.42 -26.61 5.85
N THR A 300 -16.02 -27.85 5.59
CA THR A 300 -16.48 -29.03 6.36
C THR A 300 -15.51 -29.33 7.51
N SER A 301 -15.92 -30.13 8.49
CA SER A 301 -15.02 -30.53 9.59
C SER A 301 -13.78 -31.30 9.13
N ALA A 302 -13.89 -32.06 8.03
CA ALA A 302 -12.79 -32.80 7.42
C ALA A 302 -11.94 -31.95 6.47
N ASN A 303 -12.54 -30.96 5.80
CA ASN A 303 -11.81 -29.99 4.97
C ASN A 303 -12.33 -28.55 5.22
N PRO A 304 -11.86 -27.89 6.30
CA PRO A 304 -12.25 -26.52 6.66
C PRO A 304 -11.75 -25.47 5.68
N TYR A 305 -12.44 -24.33 5.57
CA TYR A 305 -11.91 -23.19 4.84
C TYR A 305 -10.64 -22.66 5.48
N THR A 306 -9.59 -22.48 4.69
CA THR A 306 -8.29 -22.04 5.20
C THR A 306 -8.10 -20.53 5.02
N ILE A 307 -7.60 -19.87 6.05
CA ILE A 307 -7.38 -18.42 6.09
C ILE A 307 -5.88 -18.14 6.27
N THR A 308 -5.33 -17.35 5.35
CA THR A 308 -3.92 -16.91 5.36
C THR A 308 -3.76 -15.40 5.49
N ASN A 309 -4.84 -14.63 5.34
CA ASN A 309 -4.81 -13.17 5.34
C ASN A 309 -6.09 -12.51 5.89
N TRP A 310 -6.02 -11.20 6.14
CA TRP A 310 -7.11 -10.44 6.76
C TRP A 310 -8.35 -10.32 5.88
N THR A 311 -8.21 -10.25 4.56
CA THR A 311 -9.36 -10.22 3.63
C THR A 311 -10.16 -11.51 3.73
N GLN A 312 -9.48 -12.66 3.72
CA GLN A 312 -10.12 -13.97 3.90
C GLN A 312 -10.78 -14.12 5.27
N LEU A 313 -10.16 -13.59 6.34
CA LEU A 313 -10.80 -13.54 7.65
C LEU A 313 -12.07 -12.66 7.63
N GLN A 314 -12.03 -11.52 6.94
CA GLN A 314 -13.16 -10.60 6.87
C GLN A 314 -14.31 -11.18 6.03
N ASN A 315 -14.01 -12.03 5.04
CA ASN A 315 -14.98 -12.71 4.19
C ASN A 315 -15.94 -13.64 4.96
N ILE A 316 -15.63 -14.02 6.21
CA ILE A 316 -16.58 -14.73 7.10
C ILE A 316 -17.86 -13.90 7.31
N ASN A 317 -17.80 -12.56 7.28
CA ASN A 317 -18.98 -11.68 7.39
C ASN A 317 -19.91 -11.68 6.16
N ASN A 318 -19.61 -12.48 5.12
CA ASN A 318 -20.54 -12.68 4.01
C ASN A 318 -21.84 -13.34 4.49
N SER A 319 -23.00 -12.85 4.06
CA SER A 319 -24.31 -13.33 4.50
C SER A 319 -24.58 -14.81 4.21
N ASN A 320 -23.93 -15.38 3.19
CA ASN A 320 -24.06 -16.78 2.81
C ASN A 320 -23.13 -17.72 3.61
N ILE A 321 -22.35 -17.16 4.55
CA ILE A 321 -21.29 -17.85 5.29
C ILE A 321 -21.45 -17.65 6.79
N LEU A 322 -21.63 -16.41 7.25
CA LEU A 322 -21.61 -16.01 8.66
C LEU A 322 -22.51 -16.86 9.57
N THR A 323 -23.74 -17.10 9.13
CA THR A 323 -24.79 -17.81 9.87
C THR A 323 -24.77 -19.34 9.66
N GLN A 324 -23.86 -19.83 8.81
CA GLN A 324 -23.76 -21.24 8.44
C GLN A 324 -22.75 -21.98 9.32
N ASN A 325 -22.94 -23.29 9.47
CA ASN A 325 -22.11 -24.16 10.32
C ASN A 325 -20.77 -24.56 9.65
N TYR A 326 -20.14 -23.64 8.93
CA TYR A 326 -18.85 -23.89 8.27
C TYR A 326 -17.69 -23.92 9.27
N TYR A 327 -16.64 -24.64 8.91
CA TYR A 327 -15.40 -24.77 9.65
C TYR A 327 -14.30 -23.91 9.01
N PHE A 328 -13.51 -23.23 9.83
CA PHE A 328 -12.43 -22.34 9.43
C PHE A 328 -11.14 -22.66 10.20
N ASN A 329 -10.00 -22.67 9.51
CA ASN A 329 -8.67 -22.82 10.10
C ASN A 329 -7.77 -21.64 9.71
N LEU A 330 -7.01 -21.11 10.66
CA LEU A 330 -5.80 -20.35 10.33
C LEU A 330 -4.69 -21.29 9.84
N LEU A 331 -3.87 -20.84 8.87
CA LEU A 331 -2.65 -21.54 8.42
C LEU A 331 -1.35 -20.80 8.77
N ASN A 332 -1.44 -19.56 9.24
CA ASN A 332 -0.32 -18.74 9.68
C ASN A 332 -0.81 -17.70 10.69
N ASN A 333 0.13 -17.08 11.40
CA ASN A 333 -0.16 -15.88 12.18
C ASN A 333 -0.61 -14.75 11.25
N LEU A 334 -1.60 -13.97 11.67
CA LEU A 334 -2.01 -12.72 10.99
C LEU A 334 -1.49 -11.55 11.81
N ASN A 335 -0.89 -10.56 11.16
CA ASN A 335 -0.31 -9.38 11.80
C ASN A 335 -0.36 -8.16 10.87
N ASN A 336 0.22 -7.05 11.29
CA ASN A 336 0.28 -5.80 10.49
C ASN A 336 0.98 -5.93 9.11
N SER A 337 1.81 -6.95 8.89
CA SER A 337 2.50 -7.23 7.62
C SER A 337 1.73 -8.18 6.70
N THR A 338 0.62 -8.75 7.18
CA THR A 338 -0.18 -9.72 6.42
C THR A 338 -1.15 -9.00 5.49
N ALA A 339 -1.35 -9.53 4.28
CA ALA A 339 -2.20 -8.92 3.26
C ALA A 339 -3.63 -8.62 3.76
N GLY A 340 -4.22 -7.52 3.28
CA GLY A 340 -5.56 -7.08 3.66
C GLY A 340 -5.67 -6.37 5.02
N TYR A 341 -4.57 -6.19 5.75
CA TYR A 341 -4.57 -5.43 7.01
C TYR A 341 -4.96 -3.96 6.75
N MET A 342 -5.96 -3.44 7.46
CA MET A 342 -6.50 -2.09 7.22
C MET A 342 -5.78 -0.98 8.02
N GLY A 343 -4.79 -1.33 8.84
CA GLY A 343 -4.03 -0.38 9.65
C GLY A 343 -4.83 0.24 10.81
N ASN A 344 -4.15 1.08 11.60
CA ASN A 344 -4.69 1.70 12.80
C ASN A 344 -5.41 3.03 12.48
N THR A 345 -6.26 3.04 11.45
CA THR A 345 -6.95 4.25 10.98
C THR A 345 -8.48 4.09 10.96
N GLY A 346 -9.20 5.21 11.09
CA GLY A 346 -10.65 5.23 11.09
C GLY A 346 -11.26 4.33 12.17
N ALA A 347 -12.21 3.48 11.77
CA ALA A 347 -12.89 2.54 12.67
C ALA A 347 -12.14 1.20 12.87
N GLY A 348 -11.04 0.97 12.14
CA GLY A 348 -10.33 -0.31 12.12
C GLY A 348 -11.18 -1.48 11.63
N TRP A 349 -10.87 -2.67 12.16
CA TRP A 349 -11.53 -3.94 11.82
C TRP A 349 -13.05 -3.90 11.99
N ASN A 350 -13.78 -4.68 11.19
CA ASN A 350 -15.23 -4.85 11.31
C ASN A 350 -15.53 -6.21 11.98
N PRO A 351 -16.02 -6.22 13.24
CA PRO A 351 -16.25 -7.44 14.01
C PRO A 351 -17.01 -8.53 13.23
N ILE A 352 -16.59 -9.78 13.39
CA ILE A 352 -17.26 -10.93 12.77
C ILE A 352 -18.56 -11.22 13.54
N GLY A 353 -19.70 -11.10 12.87
CA GLY A 353 -21.02 -11.24 13.49
C GLY A 353 -21.49 -9.98 14.22
N ASN A 354 -22.81 -9.82 14.31
CA ASN A 354 -23.50 -8.71 14.98
C ASN A 354 -24.84 -9.20 15.55
N TYR A 355 -25.65 -8.29 16.12
CA TYR A 355 -26.90 -8.62 16.79
C TYR A 355 -28.01 -9.22 15.90
N LEU A 356 -27.95 -9.03 14.57
CA LEU A 356 -28.89 -9.63 13.62
C LEU A 356 -28.38 -10.96 13.07
N ASN A 357 -27.07 -11.05 12.83
CA ASN A 357 -26.42 -12.20 12.22
C ASN A 357 -25.19 -12.54 13.04
N ASN A 358 -25.31 -13.53 13.91
CA ASN A 358 -24.22 -14.05 14.72
C ASN A 358 -23.37 -15.07 13.94
N PHE A 359 -22.12 -15.26 14.36
CA PHE A 359 -21.26 -16.30 13.81
C PHE A 359 -21.63 -17.67 14.35
N ASN A 360 -22.03 -18.60 13.48
CA ASN A 360 -22.50 -19.94 13.86
C ASN A 360 -21.49 -21.07 13.56
N GLY A 361 -20.40 -20.76 12.86
CA GLY A 361 -19.39 -21.73 12.44
C GLY A 361 -18.43 -22.19 13.54
N THR A 362 -17.43 -22.98 13.15
CA THR A 362 -16.28 -23.33 14.01
C THR A 362 -15.02 -22.65 13.51
N PHE A 363 -14.42 -21.78 14.31
CA PHE A 363 -13.12 -21.17 14.03
C PHE A 363 -12.04 -21.84 14.89
N ASP A 364 -11.09 -22.53 14.25
CA ASP A 364 -9.91 -23.13 14.89
C ASP A 364 -8.67 -22.30 14.54
N GLY A 365 -8.13 -21.57 15.51
CA GLY A 365 -6.91 -20.80 15.35
C GLY A 365 -5.67 -21.68 15.11
N LYS A 366 -5.76 -23.01 15.31
CA LYS A 366 -4.66 -23.96 15.07
C LYS A 366 -3.36 -23.62 15.81
N GLY A 367 -3.45 -22.88 16.91
CA GLY A 367 -2.30 -22.37 17.67
C GLY A 367 -1.62 -21.15 17.07
N PHE A 368 -2.09 -20.66 15.92
CA PHE A 368 -1.64 -19.38 15.37
C PHE A 368 -2.27 -18.20 16.10
N THR A 369 -1.59 -17.05 16.03
CA THR A 369 -2.03 -15.81 16.64
C THR A 369 -2.54 -14.81 15.61
N ILE A 370 -3.47 -13.96 16.03
CA ILE A 370 -3.81 -12.72 15.34
C ILE A 370 -3.21 -11.59 16.19
N SER A 371 -2.33 -10.77 15.62
CA SER A 371 -1.75 -9.61 16.29
C SER A 371 -2.12 -8.29 15.64
N ASP A 372 -1.86 -7.19 16.35
CA ASP A 372 -2.07 -5.81 15.87
C ASP A 372 -3.54 -5.48 15.54
N LEU A 373 -4.51 -6.21 16.11
CA LEU A 373 -5.93 -5.98 15.84
C LEU A 373 -6.35 -4.61 16.39
N TYR A 374 -6.71 -3.68 15.50
CA TYR A 374 -7.25 -2.37 15.86
C TYR A 374 -8.75 -2.27 15.56
N ILE A 375 -9.52 -1.82 16.54
CA ILE A 375 -10.95 -1.49 16.40
C ILE A 375 -11.21 -0.18 17.15
N ASN A 376 -11.86 0.79 16.49
CA ASN A 376 -12.24 2.06 17.11
C ASN A 376 -13.69 2.44 16.79
N ARG A 377 -14.61 1.93 17.60
CA ARG A 377 -16.06 1.97 17.39
C ARG A 377 -16.77 2.48 18.65
N LEU A 378 -16.32 3.63 19.17
CA LEU A 378 -16.77 4.27 20.43
C LEU A 378 -18.30 4.29 20.69
N SER A 379 -19.12 4.37 19.64
CA SER A 379 -20.59 4.42 19.71
C SER A 379 -21.29 3.08 19.42
N GLN A 380 -20.57 2.02 19.07
CA GLN A 380 -21.15 0.72 18.72
C GLN A 380 -20.95 -0.29 19.86
N SER A 381 -21.96 -1.13 20.06
CA SER A 381 -21.89 -2.27 20.98
C SER A 381 -21.54 -3.57 20.24
N TYR A 382 -21.24 -4.63 20.99
CA TYR A 382 -20.90 -5.96 20.46
C TYR A 382 -19.56 -5.92 19.70
N VAL A 383 -18.50 -5.53 20.41
CA VAL A 383 -17.19 -5.20 19.83
C VAL A 383 -16.11 -6.16 20.33
N GLY A 384 -15.40 -6.75 19.39
CA GLY A 384 -14.25 -7.65 19.56
C GLY A 384 -13.78 -8.12 18.18
N LEU A 385 -12.85 -9.07 18.09
CA LEU A 385 -12.57 -9.74 16.81
C LEU A 385 -13.86 -10.32 16.20
N PHE A 386 -14.67 -10.96 17.05
CA PHE A 386 -16.05 -11.35 16.79
C PHE A 386 -17.01 -10.45 17.58
N GLY A 387 -18.08 -9.96 16.96
CA GLY A 387 -19.08 -9.14 17.64
C GLY A 387 -20.08 -9.98 18.42
N TRP A 388 -20.61 -11.05 17.80
CA TRP A 388 -21.51 -12.01 18.43
C TRP A 388 -21.27 -13.41 17.86
N ILE A 389 -21.06 -14.42 18.71
CA ILE A 389 -20.99 -15.84 18.31
C ILE A 389 -22.09 -16.70 18.94
N SER A 390 -22.56 -17.70 18.20
CA SER A 390 -23.27 -18.89 18.70
C SER A 390 -22.54 -20.19 18.36
N GLY A 391 -21.53 -20.13 17.48
CA GLY A 391 -20.67 -21.25 17.11
C GLY A 391 -19.53 -21.50 18.11
N THR A 392 -18.39 -21.98 17.60
CA THR A 392 -17.21 -22.32 18.41
C THR A 392 -15.98 -21.53 17.99
N ILE A 393 -15.24 -20.96 18.95
CA ILE A 393 -13.87 -20.46 18.75
C ILE A 393 -12.91 -21.33 19.59
N LYS A 394 -11.82 -21.79 18.99
CA LYS A 394 -10.81 -22.60 19.69
C LYS A 394 -9.38 -22.36 19.25
N ASN A 395 -8.42 -22.62 20.15
CA ASN A 395 -6.97 -22.61 19.90
C ASN A 395 -6.45 -21.30 19.25
N LEU A 396 -7.03 -20.16 19.63
CA LEU A 396 -6.70 -18.85 19.05
C LEU A 396 -6.10 -17.92 20.10
N GLY A 397 -4.96 -17.32 19.78
CA GLY A 397 -4.37 -16.22 20.54
C GLY A 397 -4.60 -14.88 19.85
N LEU A 398 -5.15 -13.91 20.57
CA LEU A 398 -5.16 -12.51 20.18
C LEU A 398 -4.05 -11.78 20.96
N VAL A 399 -3.20 -11.03 20.24
CA VAL A 399 -1.94 -10.46 20.77
C VAL A 399 -1.80 -9.00 20.38
N ASP A 400 -1.39 -8.16 21.32
CA ASP A 400 -1.25 -6.71 21.15
C ASP A 400 -2.46 -6.03 20.48
N GLU A 401 -3.69 -6.47 20.82
CA GLU A 401 -4.89 -5.81 20.31
C GLU A 401 -5.12 -4.41 20.92
N ASN A 402 -5.84 -3.56 20.20
CA ASN A 402 -6.30 -2.25 20.67
C ASN A 402 -7.75 -2.05 20.23
N ILE A 403 -8.67 -2.33 21.16
CA ILE A 403 -10.11 -2.40 20.90
C ILE A 403 -10.82 -1.32 21.71
N THR A 404 -11.58 -0.47 21.01
CA THR A 404 -12.41 0.58 21.60
C THR A 404 -13.86 0.44 21.13
N GLY A 405 -14.81 0.40 22.07
CA GLY A 405 -16.25 0.25 21.81
C GLY A 405 -17.15 0.99 22.79
N ASN A 406 -18.46 0.74 22.71
CA ASN A 406 -19.44 1.21 23.70
C ASN A 406 -19.69 0.16 24.79
N SER A 407 -20.59 -0.80 24.52
CA SER A 407 -21.03 -1.83 25.48
C SER A 407 -20.89 -3.23 24.88
N ALA A 408 -20.77 -4.27 25.72
CA ALA A 408 -20.43 -5.62 25.29
C ALA A 408 -19.13 -5.63 24.46
N VAL A 409 -18.04 -5.19 25.12
CA VAL A 409 -16.71 -5.06 24.51
C VAL A 409 -15.78 -6.11 25.10
N GLY A 410 -15.12 -6.91 24.26
CA GLY A 410 -14.10 -7.88 24.65
C GLY A 410 -12.96 -7.95 23.66
N GLY A 411 -11.78 -8.44 24.08
CA GLY A 411 -10.65 -8.71 23.19
C GLY A 411 -11.06 -9.62 22.03
N LEU A 412 -11.50 -10.83 22.37
CA LEU A 412 -11.86 -11.84 21.39
C LEU A 412 -13.32 -11.73 20.93
N VAL A 413 -14.26 -11.55 21.85
CA VAL A 413 -15.71 -11.59 21.55
C VAL A 413 -16.50 -10.49 22.27
N GLY A 414 -17.41 -9.81 21.56
CA GLY A 414 -18.41 -8.94 22.17
C GLY A 414 -19.44 -9.71 23.00
N ILE A 415 -20.24 -10.57 22.36
CA ILE A 415 -21.20 -11.49 23.01
C ILE A 415 -20.93 -12.97 22.64
N ASN A 416 -20.83 -13.83 23.64
CA ASN A 416 -20.75 -15.28 23.49
C ASN A 416 -22.05 -15.98 23.89
N ASN A 417 -22.75 -16.58 22.91
CA ASN A 417 -23.83 -17.57 23.12
C ASN A 417 -23.39 -18.97 22.67
N GLY A 418 -22.09 -19.19 22.45
CA GLY A 418 -21.51 -20.40 21.90
C GLY A 418 -20.45 -21.00 22.83
N THR A 419 -19.37 -21.51 22.25
CA THR A 419 -18.23 -22.07 22.99
C THR A 419 -16.93 -21.36 22.65
N ILE A 420 -16.24 -20.84 23.67
CA ILE A 420 -14.87 -20.36 23.58
C ILE A 420 -14.01 -21.31 24.40
N GLN A 421 -13.01 -21.93 23.78
CA GLN A 421 -12.12 -22.85 24.47
C GLN A 421 -10.66 -22.62 24.09
N ASN A 422 -9.73 -22.86 25.01
CA ASN A 422 -8.31 -22.91 24.70
C ASN A 422 -7.78 -21.64 23.99
N SER A 423 -8.30 -20.46 24.35
CA SER A 423 -8.07 -19.20 23.61
C SER A 423 -7.70 -18.07 24.57
N TYR A 424 -7.07 -17.02 24.06
CA TYR A 424 -6.59 -15.92 24.89
C TYR A 424 -6.56 -14.56 24.18
N ALA A 425 -6.48 -13.50 24.99
CA ALA A 425 -6.46 -12.10 24.56
C ALA A 425 -5.43 -11.30 25.39
N THR A 426 -4.67 -10.41 24.75
CA THR A 426 -3.67 -9.56 25.41
C THR A 426 -3.49 -8.25 24.67
N GLY A 427 -3.69 -7.12 25.34
CA GLY A 427 -3.62 -5.80 24.70
C GLY A 427 -4.39 -4.75 25.49
N LEU A 428 -4.99 -3.78 24.79
CA LEU A 428 -5.83 -2.74 25.35
C LEU A 428 -7.31 -2.96 24.96
N VAL A 429 -8.20 -2.97 25.95
CA VAL A 429 -9.65 -2.98 25.76
C VAL A 429 -10.29 -1.79 26.46
N THR A 430 -10.99 -0.95 25.71
CA THR A 430 -11.64 0.28 26.18
C THR A 430 -13.13 0.27 25.82
N GLY A 431 -14.01 0.44 26.81
CA GLY A 431 -15.45 0.59 26.58
C GLY A 431 -16.02 1.81 27.29
N SER A 432 -16.81 2.62 26.57
CA SER A 432 -17.45 3.81 27.13
C SER A 432 -18.75 3.52 27.90
N GLY A 433 -19.37 2.35 27.69
CA GLY A 433 -20.66 1.94 28.25
C GLY A 433 -20.54 0.88 29.35
N SER A 434 -21.32 -0.20 29.21
CA SER A 434 -21.42 -1.29 30.20
C SER A 434 -20.99 -2.63 29.64
N THR A 435 -20.53 -3.55 30.50
CA THR A 435 -20.11 -4.92 30.16
C THR A 435 -18.84 -4.94 29.28
N ILE A 436 -17.69 -4.71 29.91
CA ILE A 436 -16.36 -4.72 29.28
C ILE A 436 -15.54 -5.86 29.89
N GLY A 437 -15.01 -6.77 29.08
CA GLY A 437 -14.14 -7.86 29.53
C GLY A 437 -12.80 -7.90 28.81
N GLY A 438 -11.79 -8.54 29.40
CA GLY A 438 -10.52 -8.77 28.71
C GLY A 438 -10.68 -9.70 27.50
N LEU A 439 -11.34 -10.84 27.69
CA LEU A 439 -11.62 -11.82 26.63
C LEU A 439 -13.00 -11.62 25.99
N VAL A 440 -14.04 -11.43 26.83
CA VAL A 440 -15.46 -11.42 26.40
C VAL A 440 -16.25 -10.30 27.05
N GLY A 441 -17.02 -9.53 26.26
CA GLY A 441 -17.92 -8.50 26.81
C GLY A 441 -19.06 -9.07 27.65
N GLN A 442 -19.88 -9.95 27.05
CA GLN A 442 -20.98 -10.67 27.71
C GLN A 442 -20.94 -12.17 27.39
N ASN A 443 -21.18 -13.02 28.39
CA ASN A 443 -21.20 -14.46 28.26
C ASN A 443 -22.55 -15.08 28.67
N TYR A 444 -23.20 -15.68 27.69
CA TYR A 444 -24.39 -16.54 27.76
C TYR A 444 -24.08 -17.92 27.13
N GLY A 445 -22.82 -18.36 27.22
CA GLY A 445 -22.31 -19.59 26.65
C GLY A 445 -21.19 -20.19 27.51
N THR A 446 -20.41 -21.11 26.94
CA THR A 446 -19.31 -21.75 27.66
C THR A 446 -17.97 -21.06 27.36
N ILE A 447 -17.20 -20.76 28.41
CA ILE A 447 -15.79 -20.37 28.31
C ILE A 447 -14.94 -21.38 29.08
N GLN A 448 -13.98 -22.03 28.44
CA GLN A 448 -13.14 -23.06 29.08
C GLN A 448 -11.65 -22.89 28.77
N ASN A 449 -10.79 -23.14 29.76
CA ASN A 449 -9.33 -23.17 29.63
C ASN A 449 -8.78 -21.95 28.87
N SER A 450 -9.21 -20.74 29.21
CA SER A 450 -8.93 -19.52 28.46
C SER A 450 -8.41 -18.41 29.39
N TYR A 451 -7.74 -17.38 28.85
CA TYR A 451 -7.23 -16.29 29.70
C TYR A 451 -7.23 -14.91 29.03
N ALA A 452 -7.13 -13.87 29.87
CA ALA A 452 -6.94 -12.49 29.46
C ALA A 452 -5.75 -11.85 30.19
N SER A 453 -4.92 -11.08 29.47
CA SER A 453 -3.85 -10.24 30.06
C SER A 453 -3.91 -8.85 29.44
N ASN A 454 -5.09 -8.24 29.54
CA ASN A 454 -5.42 -6.95 28.97
C ASN A 454 -5.29 -5.82 29.99
N LEU A 455 -4.87 -4.64 29.52
CA LEU A 455 -5.19 -3.38 30.18
C LEU A 455 -6.64 -3.04 29.82
N ILE A 456 -7.51 -2.84 30.82
CA ILE A 456 -8.94 -2.67 30.60
C ILE A 456 -9.42 -1.34 31.18
N THR A 457 -10.12 -0.55 30.35
CA THR A 457 -10.77 0.70 30.77
C THR A 457 -12.28 0.59 30.50
N GLY A 458 -13.11 0.84 31.50
CA GLY A 458 -14.56 0.81 31.37
C GLY A 458 -15.29 1.42 32.57
N ASN A 459 -16.59 1.69 32.40
CA ASN A 459 -17.38 2.43 33.39
C ASN A 459 -18.29 1.55 34.26
N ASN A 460 -18.86 0.46 33.71
CA ASN A 460 -19.84 -0.37 34.40
C ASN A 460 -19.71 -1.84 33.99
N TYR A 461 -19.85 -2.76 34.95
CA TYR A 461 -19.61 -4.21 34.79
C TYR A 461 -18.33 -4.50 34.01
N VAL A 462 -17.19 -4.12 34.58
CA VAL A 462 -15.85 -4.32 34.00
C VAL A 462 -15.20 -5.51 34.66
N GLY A 463 -14.77 -6.50 33.89
CA GLY A 463 -14.14 -7.71 34.42
C GLY A 463 -12.85 -8.09 33.71
N GLY A 464 -11.91 -8.66 34.47
CA GLY A 464 -10.58 -9.03 33.97
C GLY A 464 -10.62 -10.06 32.84
N LEU A 465 -11.58 -10.99 32.87
CA LEU A 465 -11.83 -11.96 31.80
C LEU A 465 -13.15 -11.65 31.07
N VAL A 466 -14.24 -11.44 31.81
CA VAL A 466 -15.60 -11.27 31.26
C VAL A 466 -16.30 -10.06 31.87
N GLY A 467 -16.91 -9.19 31.07
CA GLY A 467 -17.66 -8.04 31.58
C GLY A 467 -18.93 -8.42 32.33
N PHE A 468 -19.75 -9.29 31.72
CA PHE A 468 -20.98 -9.81 32.31
C PHE A 468 -21.14 -11.29 32.02
N ASN A 469 -21.47 -12.09 33.02
CA ASN A 469 -21.65 -13.54 32.90
C ASN A 469 -22.97 -14.01 33.51
N GLU A 470 -23.69 -14.85 32.75
CA GLU A 470 -24.86 -15.62 33.21
C GLU A 470 -24.66 -17.14 33.09
N GLU A 471 -23.60 -17.61 32.42
CA GLU A 471 -23.39 -19.03 32.08
C GLU A 471 -22.02 -19.56 32.54
N THR A 472 -21.66 -20.77 32.11
CA THR A 472 -20.50 -21.52 32.62
C THR A 472 -19.14 -20.94 32.20
N ILE A 473 -18.26 -20.68 33.17
CA ILE A 473 -16.82 -20.43 32.92
C ILE A 473 -16.00 -21.50 33.66
N GLN A 474 -14.95 -22.05 33.05
CA GLN A 474 -14.13 -23.10 33.68
C GLN A 474 -12.63 -22.88 33.45
N ASN A 475 -11.85 -23.13 34.50
CA ASN A 475 -10.37 -23.17 34.48
C ASN A 475 -9.76 -21.96 33.76
N SER A 476 -10.30 -20.76 33.98
CA SER A 476 -9.96 -19.57 33.19
C SER A 476 -9.43 -18.44 34.07
N PHE A 477 -8.55 -17.61 33.50
CA PHE A 477 -7.66 -16.73 34.28
C PHE A 477 -7.62 -15.30 33.76
N TYR A 478 -7.29 -14.35 34.63
CA TYR A 478 -6.97 -12.98 34.22
C TYR A 478 -5.76 -12.41 34.96
N ASP A 479 -5.05 -11.49 34.31
CA ASP A 479 -3.95 -10.75 34.91
C ASP A 479 -4.45 -9.60 35.81
N LYS A 480 -4.45 -9.85 37.13
CA LYS A 480 -4.91 -8.89 38.14
C LYS A 480 -3.99 -7.68 38.35
N ASN A 481 -2.77 -7.70 37.78
CA ASN A 481 -1.89 -6.53 37.81
C ASN A 481 -2.25 -5.54 36.70
N LYS A 482 -2.73 -6.03 35.55
CA LYS A 482 -3.20 -5.18 34.44
C LYS A 482 -4.65 -4.71 34.62
N PHE A 483 -5.47 -5.49 35.33
CA PHE A 483 -6.81 -5.07 35.75
C PHE A 483 -7.09 -5.48 37.20
N THR A 484 -7.19 -4.50 38.10
CA THR A 484 -7.30 -4.73 39.56
C THR A 484 -8.71 -5.05 40.07
N GLY A 485 -9.71 -5.09 39.19
CA GLY A 485 -11.09 -5.49 39.53
C GLY A 485 -11.31 -7.01 39.53
N ASN A 486 -12.58 -7.40 39.58
CA ASN A 486 -12.98 -8.81 39.58
C ASN A 486 -12.75 -9.47 38.21
N GLY A 487 -12.58 -10.79 38.16
CA GLY A 487 -12.48 -11.52 36.89
C GLY A 487 -13.77 -11.46 36.04
N VAL A 488 -14.91 -11.29 36.71
CA VAL A 488 -16.25 -11.16 36.12
C VAL A 488 -16.88 -9.86 36.61
N GLY A 489 -17.24 -8.95 35.71
CA GLY A 489 -17.63 -7.58 36.08
C GLY A 489 -18.98 -7.42 36.78
N ASN A 490 -19.93 -8.34 36.55
CA ASN A 490 -21.25 -8.34 37.23
C ASN A 490 -21.29 -9.15 38.54
N GLN A 491 -20.16 -9.73 38.98
CA GLN A 491 -20.12 -10.60 40.16
C GLN A 491 -18.90 -10.30 41.04
N THR A 492 -19.05 -10.33 42.36
CA THR A 492 -17.95 -10.03 43.31
C THR A 492 -17.14 -11.24 43.75
N ASN A 493 -17.69 -12.45 43.64
CA ASN A 493 -17.07 -13.71 44.10
C ASN A 493 -17.28 -14.85 43.09
N HIS A 494 -16.77 -14.71 41.85
CA HIS A 494 -16.87 -15.75 40.83
C HIS A 494 -15.69 -16.72 40.94
N THR A 495 -15.88 -17.86 41.60
CA THR A 495 -14.79 -18.81 41.93
C THR A 495 -14.20 -19.54 40.72
N GLU A 496 -14.89 -19.55 39.58
CA GLU A 496 -14.45 -20.28 38.38
C GLU A 496 -13.47 -19.46 37.52
N VAL A 497 -13.29 -18.16 37.84
CA VAL A 497 -12.33 -17.24 37.21
C VAL A 497 -11.26 -16.82 38.21
N THR A 498 -10.02 -17.25 37.99
CA THR A 498 -8.91 -17.02 38.93
C THR A 498 -8.04 -15.83 38.52
N GLY A 499 -7.89 -14.85 39.42
CA GLY A 499 -7.01 -13.70 39.24
C GLY A 499 -5.56 -14.00 39.61
N LEU A 500 -4.67 -14.02 38.63
CA LEU A 500 -3.23 -14.24 38.77
C LEU A 500 -2.49 -12.92 38.60
N SER A 501 -1.39 -12.69 39.32
CA SER A 501 -0.50 -11.57 38.99
C SER A 501 0.23 -11.86 37.68
N THR A 502 0.76 -10.84 36.99
CA THR A 502 1.61 -11.02 35.80
C THR A 502 2.77 -12.00 36.03
N GLU A 503 3.26 -12.11 37.27
CA GLU A 503 4.26 -13.11 37.67
C GLU A 503 3.66 -14.52 37.82
N GLN A 504 2.51 -14.66 38.52
CA GLN A 504 1.83 -15.95 38.67
C GLN A 504 1.37 -16.54 37.32
N MET A 505 1.09 -15.69 36.33
CA MET A 505 0.79 -16.10 34.94
C MET A 505 1.99 -16.78 34.25
N GLN A 506 3.20 -16.71 34.82
CA GLN A 506 4.42 -17.35 34.30
C GLN A 506 4.70 -18.72 34.91
N HIS A 507 3.83 -19.19 35.81
CA HIS A 507 4.00 -20.45 36.53
C HIS A 507 3.11 -21.54 35.92
N GLY A 508 3.67 -22.38 35.06
CA GLY A 508 2.92 -23.46 34.37
C GLY A 508 2.15 -24.39 35.31
N THR A 509 2.68 -24.62 36.52
CA THR A 509 2.07 -25.44 37.58
C THR A 509 0.70 -24.91 38.04
N VAL A 510 0.44 -23.60 37.94
CA VAL A 510 -0.88 -23.01 38.24
C VAL A 510 -1.94 -23.51 37.25
N TYR A 511 -1.62 -23.47 35.96
CA TYR A 511 -2.50 -23.95 34.88
C TYR A 511 -2.67 -25.47 34.92
N LYS A 512 -1.58 -26.22 35.18
CA LYS A 512 -1.62 -27.68 35.30
C LYS A 512 -2.51 -28.13 36.47
N THR A 513 -2.47 -27.42 37.60
CA THR A 513 -3.33 -27.68 38.76
C THR A 513 -4.81 -27.43 38.45
N ALA A 514 -5.11 -26.46 37.58
CA ALA A 514 -6.45 -26.21 37.05
C ALA A 514 -6.84 -27.14 35.88
N GLY A 515 -6.12 -28.25 35.66
CA GLY A 515 -6.47 -29.27 34.67
C GLY A 515 -6.12 -28.92 33.23
N TRP A 516 -5.28 -27.91 32.98
CA TRP A 516 -4.80 -27.64 31.63
C TRP A 516 -3.83 -28.72 31.16
N ASP A 517 -4.00 -29.15 29.92
CA ASP A 517 -3.04 -29.94 29.16
C ASP A 517 -1.87 -29.04 28.73
N ILE A 518 -1.00 -28.71 29.69
CA ILE A 518 0.12 -27.76 29.57
C ILE A 518 1.47 -28.47 29.74
N VAL A 519 2.44 -28.09 28.91
CA VAL A 519 3.84 -28.56 28.97
C VAL A 519 4.82 -27.40 29.10
N ALA A 520 5.96 -27.66 29.76
CA ALA A 520 7.11 -26.76 29.72
C ALA A 520 7.93 -27.04 28.45
N ASP A 521 8.28 -26.00 27.69
CA ASP A 521 9.02 -26.13 26.44
C ASP A 521 10.08 -25.03 26.31
N SER A 522 11.35 -25.43 26.29
CA SER A 522 12.49 -24.52 26.18
C SER A 522 12.62 -23.83 24.81
N ASN A 523 11.85 -24.26 23.81
CA ASN A 523 11.75 -23.59 22.50
C ASN A 523 10.64 -22.52 22.48
N VAL A 524 9.79 -22.46 23.51
CA VAL A 524 8.81 -21.39 23.67
C VAL A 524 9.46 -20.23 24.40
N THR A 525 9.40 -19.03 23.80
CA THR A 525 9.88 -17.79 24.40
C THR A 525 8.82 -17.04 25.20
N SER A 526 7.54 -17.40 25.03
CA SER A 526 6.43 -16.78 25.76
C SER A 526 6.48 -17.14 27.24
N LEU A 527 6.50 -16.10 28.08
CA LEU A 527 6.40 -16.23 29.54
C LEU A 527 4.96 -16.51 30.01
N THR A 528 3.96 -16.46 29.14
CA THR A 528 2.59 -16.91 29.43
C THR A 528 2.20 -18.06 28.49
N PRO A 529 1.25 -18.95 28.86
CA PRO A 529 0.93 -20.11 28.04
C PRO A 529 0.45 -19.72 26.64
N ILE A 530 1.03 -20.32 25.60
CA ILE A 530 0.57 -20.20 24.22
C ILE A 530 0.07 -21.56 23.71
N ARG A 531 -0.74 -21.56 22.65
CA ARG A 531 -1.22 -22.80 22.03
C ARG A 531 -0.20 -23.34 21.03
N LYS A 532 0.18 -24.61 21.16
CA LYS A 532 1.16 -25.28 20.30
C LYS A 532 0.62 -26.63 19.83
N TRP A 533 0.98 -27.01 18.60
CA TRP A 533 0.78 -28.36 18.10
C TRP A 533 1.83 -29.32 18.68
N ASP A 534 1.37 -30.34 19.39
CA ASP A 534 2.18 -31.49 19.79
C ASP A 534 2.06 -32.57 18.71
N SER A 535 3.09 -32.68 17.89
CA SER A 535 3.18 -33.67 16.80
C SER A 535 3.36 -35.11 17.29
N VAL A 536 3.80 -35.33 18.53
CA VAL A 536 3.98 -36.68 19.11
C VAL A 536 2.62 -37.25 19.50
N ASN A 537 1.78 -36.44 20.15
CA ASN A 537 0.45 -36.85 20.61
C ASN A 537 -0.70 -36.45 19.66
N ASN A 538 -0.40 -35.85 18.50
CA ASN A 538 -1.35 -35.44 17.48
C ASN A 538 -2.50 -34.55 18.03
N LYS A 539 -2.15 -33.61 18.92
CA LYS A 539 -3.11 -32.75 19.64
C LYS A 539 -2.56 -31.33 19.85
N TYR A 540 -3.46 -30.38 20.14
CA TYR A 540 -3.08 -29.06 20.61
C TYR A 540 -2.95 -29.02 22.13
N VAL A 541 -1.76 -28.64 22.60
CA VAL A 541 -1.44 -28.44 24.02
C VAL A 541 -1.21 -26.95 24.30
N TRP A 542 -1.27 -26.58 25.57
CA TRP A 542 -0.69 -25.33 26.05
C TRP A 542 0.82 -25.53 26.25
N ALA A 543 1.63 -24.53 25.93
CA ALA A 543 3.08 -24.57 26.12
C ALA A 543 3.59 -23.24 26.70
N ILE A 544 4.56 -23.30 27.61
CA ILE A 544 5.13 -22.15 28.30
C ILE A 544 6.65 -22.30 28.45
N ALA A 545 7.38 -21.18 28.44
CA ALA A 545 8.80 -21.15 28.78
C ALA A 545 9.03 -21.60 30.24
N PRO A 546 10.05 -22.44 30.54
CA PRO A 546 10.42 -22.74 31.93
C PRO A 546 10.90 -21.48 32.68
N LYS A 547 10.37 -21.22 33.89
CA LYS A 547 10.81 -20.07 34.71
C LYS A 547 12.16 -20.37 35.34
N THR A 548 13.14 -19.50 35.13
CA THR A 548 14.46 -19.57 35.78
C THR A 548 14.42 -18.86 37.13
N ILE A 549 14.79 -19.56 38.22
CA ILE A 549 14.78 -19.01 39.58
C ILE A 549 16.22 -18.73 40.06
N ASN A 550 16.55 -17.46 40.23
CA ASN A 550 17.80 -17.00 40.86
C ASN A 550 17.60 -16.78 42.37
N TYR A 551 18.68 -16.74 43.15
CA TYR A 551 18.62 -16.56 44.62
C TYR A 551 19.61 -15.53 45.15
N ILE A 552 19.29 -14.90 46.29
CA ILE A 552 20.22 -14.01 47.02
C ILE A 552 20.18 -14.34 48.50
N VAL A 553 21.25 -14.94 49.04
CA VAL A 553 21.42 -15.05 50.49
C VAL A 553 22.06 -13.75 50.98
N GLY A 554 21.28 -12.91 51.67
CA GLY A 554 21.78 -11.63 52.19
C GLY A 554 22.82 -11.77 53.31
N ASN A 555 23.52 -10.69 53.63
CA ASN A 555 24.37 -10.64 54.83
C ASN A 555 23.52 -10.32 56.06
N GLN A 556 23.71 -11.06 57.15
CA GLN A 556 22.96 -10.91 58.39
C GLN A 556 23.89 -10.76 59.60
N THR A 557 23.41 -10.07 60.63
CA THR A 557 24.15 -9.82 61.85
C THR A 557 23.26 -10.04 63.07
N VAL A 558 23.73 -10.87 64.01
CA VAL A 558 23.08 -11.14 65.31
C VAL A 558 24.09 -10.93 66.43
N THR A 559 23.65 -10.85 67.68
CA THR A 559 24.54 -10.73 68.85
C THR A 559 24.51 -12.02 69.67
N TYR A 560 25.67 -12.45 70.18
CA TYR A 560 25.80 -13.61 71.06
C TYR A 560 24.85 -13.50 72.25
N ASN A 561 24.08 -14.56 72.51
CA ASN A 561 23.07 -14.62 73.57
C ASN A 561 23.19 -15.89 74.44
N GLY A 562 24.32 -16.60 74.36
CA GLY A 562 24.55 -17.89 75.03
C GLY A 562 24.03 -19.13 74.30
N LEU A 563 23.20 -18.96 73.25
CA LEU A 563 22.53 -20.06 72.54
C LEU A 563 23.05 -20.24 71.09
N PHE A 564 22.71 -21.38 70.48
CA PHE A 564 23.04 -21.70 69.09
C PHE A 564 22.05 -21.01 68.13
N GLN A 565 22.55 -20.29 67.13
CA GLN A 565 21.76 -19.50 66.18
C GLN A 565 21.45 -20.32 64.92
N ASN A 566 20.17 -20.62 64.67
CA ASN A 566 19.76 -21.45 63.53
C ASN A 566 19.49 -20.60 62.27
N LEU A 567 20.06 -20.97 61.13
CA LEU A 567 19.92 -20.22 59.86
C LEU A 567 18.47 -20.13 59.38
N SER A 568 17.65 -21.17 59.56
CA SER A 568 16.23 -21.14 59.17
C SER A 568 15.36 -20.23 60.06
N SER A 569 15.91 -19.72 61.16
CA SER A 569 15.27 -18.70 62.00
C SER A 569 15.75 -17.28 61.70
N ILE A 570 16.81 -17.13 60.91
CA ILE A 570 17.43 -15.84 60.52
C ILE A 570 17.06 -15.49 59.08
N TYR A 571 17.00 -16.49 58.20
CA TYR A 571 16.74 -16.35 56.78
C TYR A 571 15.41 -17.02 56.41
N THR A 572 14.52 -16.27 55.77
CA THR A 572 13.22 -16.77 55.27
C THR A 572 13.28 -17.08 53.78
N SER A 573 12.45 -18.01 53.31
CA SER A 573 12.32 -18.29 51.86
C SER A 573 12.03 -17.04 51.05
N GLN A 574 11.15 -16.17 51.57
CA GLN A 574 10.75 -14.92 50.92
C GLN A 574 11.93 -13.96 50.73
N ALA A 575 12.88 -13.94 51.68
CA ALA A 575 14.07 -13.08 51.59
C ALA A 575 15.12 -13.60 50.59
N ILE A 576 15.11 -14.90 50.27
CA ILE A 576 16.10 -15.54 49.39
C ILE A 576 15.61 -15.64 47.94
N PHE A 577 14.32 -15.97 47.75
CA PHE A 577 13.70 -16.25 46.45
C PHE A 577 12.57 -15.28 46.08
N GLY A 578 12.35 -14.22 46.87
CA GLY A 578 11.24 -13.29 46.64
C GLY A 578 9.87 -13.97 46.77
N THR A 579 8.97 -13.64 45.85
CA THR A 579 7.58 -14.14 45.79
C THR A 579 7.43 -15.61 45.38
N ASP A 580 8.48 -16.25 44.85
CA ASP A 580 8.40 -17.61 44.29
C ASP A 580 8.42 -18.74 45.35
N GLY A 581 8.86 -18.48 46.59
CA GLY A 581 8.58 -19.36 47.73
C GLY A 581 9.08 -20.82 47.63
N MET A 582 10.34 -21.04 47.24
CA MET A 582 10.89 -22.39 47.02
C MET A 582 11.20 -23.20 48.29
N SER A 583 11.22 -24.53 48.16
CA SER A 583 11.85 -25.44 49.15
C SER A 583 13.35 -25.58 48.88
N PHE A 584 14.17 -25.45 49.94
CA PHE A 584 15.63 -25.42 49.84
C PHE A 584 16.33 -25.88 51.12
N LYS A 585 17.64 -26.11 51.02
CA LYS A 585 18.56 -26.27 52.16
C LYS A 585 19.74 -25.31 52.09
N PHE A 586 20.29 -24.92 53.23
CA PHE A 586 21.51 -24.10 53.31
C PHE A 586 22.76 -24.96 53.12
N VAL A 587 23.72 -24.43 52.37
CA VAL A 587 25.03 -25.05 52.16
C VAL A 587 26.16 -24.03 52.32
N ASP A 588 27.32 -24.44 52.81
CA ASP A 588 28.57 -23.68 52.73
C ASP A 588 29.66 -24.50 52.01
N ASN A 589 30.93 -24.16 52.23
CA ASN A 589 32.07 -24.90 51.70
C ASN A 589 32.29 -26.27 52.39
N SER A 590 31.59 -26.54 53.49
CA SER A 590 31.68 -27.76 54.32
C SER A 590 30.54 -28.75 54.03
N GLY A 591 29.46 -28.30 53.40
CA GLY A 591 28.29 -29.11 53.05
C GLY A 591 26.99 -28.50 53.55
N ASP A 592 26.03 -29.35 53.95
CA ASP A 592 24.75 -28.93 54.51
C ASP A 592 24.93 -28.33 55.92
N ILE A 593 24.38 -27.14 56.17
CA ILE A 593 24.55 -26.42 57.45
C ILE A 593 23.23 -25.94 58.04
N ILE A 594 23.17 -25.85 59.38
CA ILE A 594 21.98 -25.45 60.14
C ILE A 594 22.16 -24.19 61.00
N GLY A 595 23.39 -23.75 61.30
CA GLY A 595 23.61 -22.63 62.22
C GLY A 595 24.98 -22.59 62.89
N TYR A 596 25.19 -21.60 63.76
CA TYR A 596 26.45 -21.31 64.44
C TYR A 596 26.22 -20.76 65.86
N LYS A 597 27.17 -20.91 66.79
CA LYS A 597 27.01 -20.49 68.21
C LYS A 597 27.84 -19.29 68.65
N ASN A 598 29.16 -19.34 68.41
CA ASN A 598 30.11 -18.39 69.00
C ASN A 598 30.22 -17.12 68.15
N ALA A 599 30.68 -16.02 68.77
CA ALA A 599 30.96 -14.79 68.06
C ALA A 599 32.00 -15.00 66.94
N GLY A 600 31.78 -14.42 65.76
CA GLY A 600 32.57 -14.66 64.56
C GLY A 600 31.85 -14.30 63.26
N ILE A 601 32.54 -14.44 62.12
CA ILE A 601 31.99 -14.18 60.77
C ILE A 601 32.00 -15.49 59.99
N TYR A 602 30.82 -15.92 59.53
CA TYR A 602 30.61 -17.17 58.79
C TYR A 602 30.15 -16.81 57.37
N SER A 603 30.95 -17.14 56.34
CA SER A 603 30.77 -16.68 54.96
C SER A 603 30.49 -17.83 53.98
N ASN A 604 30.15 -17.51 52.73
CA ASN A 604 29.83 -18.46 51.65
C ASN A 604 28.55 -19.29 51.88
N ILE A 605 27.59 -18.76 52.64
CA ILE A 605 26.29 -19.40 52.86
C ILE A 605 25.47 -19.28 51.56
N GLY A 606 25.27 -20.39 50.87
CA GLY A 606 24.41 -20.54 49.70
C GLY A 606 23.20 -21.42 49.98
N VAL A 607 22.43 -21.71 48.94
CA VAL A 607 21.26 -22.59 49.00
C VAL A 607 21.23 -23.56 47.82
N VAL A 608 20.63 -24.73 48.03
CA VAL A 608 20.32 -25.71 46.98
C VAL A 608 18.81 -25.96 47.00
N LEU A 609 18.16 -25.88 45.84
CA LEU A 609 16.73 -26.18 45.68
C LEU A 609 16.46 -27.67 45.93
N THR A 610 15.40 -27.97 46.67
CA THR A 610 15.00 -29.34 47.03
C THR A 610 13.55 -29.58 46.61
N GLY A 611 13.29 -29.63 45.30
CA GLY A 611 11.97 -29.91 44.74
C GLY A 611 11.62 -29.17 43.44
N THR A 612 12.52 -29.12 42.46
CA THR A 612 12.23 -28.53 41.14
C THR A 612 11.19 -29.36 40.37
N ASP A 613 10.17 -28.70 39.83
CA ASP A 613 9.21 -29.31 38.90
C ASP A 613 9.66 -29.12 37.43
N GLU A 614 8.87 -29.60 36.47
CA GLU A 614 9.20 -29.47 35.04
C GLU A 614 9.08 -28.02 34.51
N PHE A 615 8.44 -27.12 35.25
CA PHE A 615 8.23 -25.72 34.87
C PHE A 615 9.28 -24.77 35.46
N THR A 616 10.13 -25.24 36.37
CA THR A 616 11.13 -24.44 37.08
C THR A 616 12.54 -24.97 36.85
N VAL A 617 13.46 -24.08 36.45
CA VAL A 617 14.88 -24.40 36.28
C VAL A 617 15.74 -23.59 37.23
N ALA A 618 16.74 -24.23 37.83
CA ALA A 618 17.63 -23.61 38.79
C ALA A 618 18.56 -22.60 38.09
N GLY A 619 18.48 -21.33 38.50
CA GLY A 619 19.37 -20.27 38.07
C GLY A 619 20.63 -20.16 38.94
N THR A 620 21.36 -19.05 38.78
CA THR A 620 22.56 -18.73 39.56
C THR A 620 22.25 -17.70 40.64
N GLY A 621 22.92 -17.77 41.79
CA GLY A 621 22.63 -16.86 42.90
C GLY A 621 23.82 -16.48 43.77
N THR A 622 23.63 -15.42 44.57
CA THR A 622 24.65 -14.82 45.41
C THR A 622 24.68 -15.47 46.79
N LYS A 623 25.88 -15.86 47.24
CA LYS A 623 26.12 -16.38 48.61
C LYS A 623 26.25 -15.24 49.62
N GLY A 624 25.80 -15.46 50.84
CA GLY A 624 25.82 -14.49 51.94
C GLY A 624 26.75 -14.85 53.09
N SER A 625 26.67 -14.06 54.16
CA SER A 625 27.37 -14.30 55.43
C SER A 625 26.50 -14.00 56.65
N LEU A 626 26.75 -14.74 57.74
CA LEU A 626 26.23 -14.44 59.08
C LEU A 626 27.37 -13.94 59.97
N THR A 627 27.19 -12.78 60.59
CA THR A 627 28.07 -12.27 61.64
C THR A 627 27.40 -12.43 62.99
N ILE A 628 28.08 -13.06 63.95
CA ILE A 628 27.67 -13.12 65.35
C ILE A 628 28.59 -12.16 66.13
N ASN A 629 28.04 -11.03 66.58
CA ASN A 629 28.72 -10.04 67.41
C ASN A 629 28.90 -10.54 68.85
N LYS A 630 29.92 -10.02 69.54
CA LYS A 630 30.09 -10.20 71.00
C LYS A 630 29.04 -9.41 71.80
N ALA A 631 28.67 -9.90 72.98
CA ALA A 631 27.75 -9.26 73.93
C ALA A 631 28.46 -8.30 74.91
N ASN A 632 27.75 -7.46 75.67
CA ASN A 632 28.37 -6.41 76.51
C ASN A 632 28.37 -6.74 78.03
N LEU A 633 29.32 -6.19 78.80
CA LEU A 633 29.47 -6.36 80.27
C LEU A 633 30.11 -5.11 80.93
N ASP A 634 29.51 -4.48 81.97
CA ASP A 634 29.85 -3.08 82.37
C ASP A 634 30.54 -2.86 83.75
N ILE A 635 31.54 -1.93 83.83
CA ILE A 635 32.30 -1.45 85.02
C ILE A 635 32.41 0.12 84.97
N VAL A 636 32.46 0.92 86.07
CA VAL A 636 32.16 2.40 86.04
C VAL A 636 32.97 3.37 86.96
N ALA A 637 33.38 4.59 86.54
CA ALA A 637 34.19 5.60 87.30
C ALA A 637 33.66 7.10 87.39
N ASN A 638 34.28 8.00 88.20
CA ASN A 638 33.81 9.36 88.67
C ASN A 638 34.24 10.67 87.89
N SER A 639 33.45 11.79 87.86
CA SER A 639 33.52 12.90 86.84
C SER A 639 33.27 14.43 87.24
N ASP A 640 33.64 15.44 86.38
CA ASP A 640 33.45 16.95 86.43
C ASP A 640 33.47 17.71 85.02
N SER A 641 33.19 19.04 84.85
CA SER A 641 33.10 19.77 83.51
C SER A 641 33.26 21.35 83.40
N LYS A 642 33.81 21.90 82.28
CA LYS A 642 34.18 23.34 81.95
C LYS A 642 34.20 23.72 80.42
N VAL A 643 34.62 24.94 80.02
CA VAL A 643 34.75 25.46 78.61
C VAL A 643 36.20 25.92 78.28
N TYR A 644 36.67 25.76 77.03
CA TYR A 644 38.04 26.11 76.58
C TYR A 644 38.29 27.60 76.38
N ASN A 645 39.46 28.02 76.86
CA ASN A 645 40.00 29.37 76.82
C ASN A 645 41.55 29.38 76.76
N GLY A 646 42.18 28.21 76.57
CA GLY A 646 43.64 28.04 76.59
C GLY A 646 44.33 27.68 77.93
N GLN A 647 43.66 27.10 78.95
CA GLN A 647 44.23 26.83 80.32
C GLN A 647 43.77 25.46 80.97
N THR A 648 44.32 24.99 82.13
CA THR A 648 44.39 23.54 82.63
C THR A 648 43.62 23.14 83.96
N GLN A 649 43.00 21.92 84.12
CA GLN A 649 42.04 21.44 85.22
C GLN A 649 42.03 19.85 85.56
N SER A 650 41.29 19.22 86.55
CA SER A 650 41.44 17.75 87.08
C SER A 650 40.30 16.92 87.85
N VAL A 651 40.26 15.54 87.96
CA VAL A 651 39.25 14.63 88.74
C VAL A 651 39.62 13.10 89.12
N SER A 652 38.80 12.25 89.87
CA SER A 652 39.05 10.77 90.28
C SER A 652 37.91 9.78 90.88
N GLY A 653 37.94 8.40 90.70
CA GLY A 653 37.23 7.25 91.47
C GLY A 653 36.32 6.12 90.74
N TYR A 654 35.82 4.95 91.32
CA TYR A 654 35.04 3.80 90.60
C TYR A 654 34.02 2.74 91.28
N THR A 655 33.22 1.92 90.49
CA THR A 655 32.08 0.89 90.73
C THR A 655 31.72 -0.14 89.55
N PHE A 656 30.53 -0.86 89.52
CA PHE A 656 30.00 -1.81 88.46
C PHE A 656 28.64 -1.39 87.81
N GLY A 657 28.33 -1.78 86.56
CA GLY A 657 27.21 -1.25 85.73
C GLY A 657 25.96 -2.14 85.44
N VAL A 658 25.30 -1.90 84.29
CA VAL A 658 23.94 -2.41 83.96
C VAL A 658 23.97 -3.79 83.28
N ASN A 659 24.84 -3.97 82.28
CA ASN A 659 24.99 -5.24 81.57
C ASN A 659 25.80 -6.24 82.41
N LYS A 660 25.34 -7.49 82.42
CA LYS A 660 25.84 -8.60 83.25
C LYS A 660 26.17 -9.81 82.38
N LEU A 661 26.82 -10.80 82.97
CA LEU A 661 27.11 -12.08 82.32
C LEU A 661 25.80 -12.74 81.88
N LEU A 662 25.79 -13.31 80.67
CA LEU A 662 24.62 -13.91 80.03
C LEU A 662 24.73 -15.44 80.04
N GLY A 663 23.59 -16.12 79.97
CA GLY A 663 23.54 -17.58 79.99
C GLY A 663 24.13 -18.18 81.27
N SER A 664 25.14 -19.04 81.13
CA SER A 664 25.82 -19.75 82.22
C SER A 664 27.27 -19.28 82.44
N ASP A 665 27.63 -18.09 81.95
CA ASP A 665 29.02 -17.61 81.94
C ASP A 665 29.44 -17.00 83.31
N THR A 666 30.72 -17.06 83.69
CA THR A 666 31.21 -16.67 85.04
C THR A 666 32.45 -15.76 85.03
N ILE A 667 32.68 -14.99 86.11
CA ILE A 667 33.67 -13.88 86.11
C ILE A 667 35.14 -14.32 86.15
N ASN A 668 35.42 -15.59 86.50
CA ASN A 668 36.79 -16.14 86.52
C ASN A 668 37.41 -16.26 85.11
N VAL A 669 36.65 -16.01 84.04
CA VAL A 669 37.10 -16.04 82.65
C VAL A 669 37.88 -14.76 82.25
N PHE A 670 37.82 -13.66 83.02
CA PHE A 670 38.23 -12.32 82.55
C PHE A 670 39.54 -11.74 83.14
N ALA A 671 40.20 -12.42 84.08
CA ALA A 671 41.56 -12.11 84.59
C ALA A 671 41.94 -10.61 84.75
N LEU A 672 41.33 -9.91 85.73
CA LEU A 672 41.52 -8.47 85.96
C LEU A 672 42.54 -8.15 87.07
N THR A 673 43.55 -7.33 86.79
CA THR A 673 44.55 -6.83 87.78
C THR A 673 45.02 -5.39 87.48
N GLY A 674 45.07 -4.52 88.50
CA GLY A 674 45.75 -3.20 88.45
C GLY A 674 44.89 -1.99 88.00
N LEU A 675 44.42 -1.16 88.95
CA LEU A 675 43.58 0.03 88.72
C LEU A 675 44.23 1.32 89.28
N ASP A 676 44.13 2.46 88.58
CA ASP A 676 44.62 3.79 89.01
C ASP A 676 43.47 4.74 89.42
N THR A 677 42.77 5.37 88.46
CA THR A 677 41.62 6.31 88.61
C THR A 677 41.87 7.82 88.86
N THR A 678 42.95 8.45 88.39
CA THR A 678 43.15 9.94 88.43
C THR A 678 43.26 10.64 87.04
N SER A 679 42.99 11.97 86.90
CA SER A 679 43.04 12.70 85.60
C SER A 679 43.18 14.26 85.63
N SER A 680 43.80 14.89 84.60
CA SER A 680 43.90 16.38 84.41
C SER A 680 44.35 16.85 82.99
N SER A 681 43.95 18.03 82.48
CA SER A 681 44.43 18.61 81.18
C SER A 681 44.00 20.06 80.83
N LYS A 682 44.53 20.62 79.72
CA LYS A 682 44.42 22.00 79.17
C LYS A 682 43.42 22.18 78.00
N ASN A 683 43.35 21.22 77.08
CA ASN A 683 42.62 21.40 75.83
C ASN A 683 41.14 21.01 76.00
N VAL A 684 40.29 21.27 74.99
CA VAL A 684 38.99 20.61 74.89
C VAL A 684 39.20 19.10 74.92
N GLY A 685 38.42 18.44 75.75
CA GLY A 685 38.52 17.01 75.92
C GLY A 685 37.83 16.55 77.18
N THR A 686 37.72 15.24 77.27
CA THR A 686 36.99 14.53 78.32
C THR A 686 38.00 13.56 78.92
N TYR A 687 38.68 14.06 79.96
CA TYR A 687 39.90 13.51 80.53
C TYR A 687 39.56 12.46 81.56
N ASN A 688 39.77 11.22 81.14
CA ASN A 688 39.34 10.05 81.88
C ASN A 688 40.32 9.69 83.00
N THR A 689 39.75 9.20 84.08
CA THR A 689 40.38 8.52 85.20
C THR A 689 40.69 7.09 84.76
N ASN A 690 41.93 6.63 84.93
CA ASN A 690 42.40 5.45 84.19
C ASN A 690 42.27 4.12 84.95
N ILE A 691 41.56 3.16 84.36
CA ILE A 691 41.61 1.73 84.71
C ILE A 691 42.35 1.01 83.58
N THR A 692 43.51 0.39 83.86
CA THR A 692 44.56 0.17 82.83
C THR A 692 44.93 -1.29 82.50
N GLN A 693 44.20 -2.31 82.97
CA GLN A 693 44.35 -3.66 82.42
C GLN A 693 43.03 -4.46 82.38
N ILE A 694 42.79 -5.13 81.25
CA ILE A 694 41.61 -5.97 80.98
C ILE A 694 42.06 -7.26 80.27
N GLY A 695 41.59 -8.43 80.71
CA GLY A 695 41.75 -9.69 79.96
C GLY A 695 40.81 -9.77 78.75
N THR A 696 41.11 -10.62 77.78
CA THR A 696 40.29 -10.80 76.57
C THR A 696 39.16 -11.82 76.77
N SER A 697 37.99 -11.56 76.17
CA SER A 697 36.89 -12.54 76.08
C SER A 697 36.51 -12.81 74.62
N ASP A 698 36.24 -14.08 74.30
CA ASP A 698 35.85 -14.48 72.94
C ASP A 698 34.42 -14.08 72.58
N ASN A 699 33.51 -14.06 73.55
CA ASN A 699 32.08 -13.80 73.33
C ASN A 699 31.57 -12.49 73.94
N TYR A 700 32.39 -11.75 74.73
CA TYR A 700 32.01 -10.46 75.33
C TYR A 700 32.94 -9.31 74.95
N ASN A 701 32.36 -8.14 74.74
CA ASN A 701 32.99 -6.83 74.86
C ASN A 701 32.90 -6.39 76.33
N LEU A 702 34.05 -6.05 76.90
CA LEU A 702 34.16 -5.59 78.29
C LEU A 702 34.10 -4.06 78.29
N ASN A 703 32.98 -3.51 78.78
CA ASN A 703 32.72 -2.09 78.83
C ASN A 703 33.21 -1.51 80.17
N ILE A 704 34.27 -0.73 80.16
CA ILE A 704 34.69 0.04 81.34
C ILE A 704 34.38 1.52 81.09
N THR A 705 33.31 2.00 81.69
CA THR A 705 32.94 3.41 81.77
C THR A 705 33.94 4.12 82.68
N GLN A 706 34.85 4.89 82.10
CA GLN A 706 35.75 5.72 82.91
C GLN A 706 35.03 6.95 83.46
N GLY A 707 35.54 7.52 84.54
CA GLY A 707 35.10 8.82 85.07
C GLY A 707 35.91 9.96 84.48
N LYS A 708 35.33 11.14 84.26
CA LYS A 708 35.86 12.13 83.31
C LYS A 708 35.89 13.58 83.81
N LEU A 709 36.93 14.36 83.52
CA LEU A 709 36.90 15.83 83.58
C LEU A 709 36.66 16.37 82.16
N GLU A 710 35.68 17.23 81.96
CA GLU A 710 35.27 17.67 80.62
C GLU A 710 35.58 19.16 80.35
N ILE A 711 36.03 19.51 79.15
CA ILE A 711 36.31 20.88 78.69
C ILE A 711 35.72 21.04 77.27
N THR A 712 34.87 22.04 77.03
CA THR A 712 34.06 22.21 75.79
C THR A 712 34.54 23.33 74.84
N LYS A 713 34.06 23.33 73.59
CA LYS A 713 34.61 24.08 72.42
C LYS A 713 34.15 25.54 72.26
N ALA A 714 34.92 26.33 71.49
CA ALA A 714 34.61 27.70 71.03
C ALA A 714 34.44 27.79 69.48
N ASP A 715 33.88 28.84 68.91
CA ASP A 715 33.44 28.82 67.49
C ASP A 715 34.45 29.41 66.46
N LEU A 716 34.47 28.84 65.24
CA LEU A 716 35.34 29.21 64.09
C LEU A 716 34.57 29.18 62.76
N THR A 717 34.82 30.13 61.84
CA THR A 717 34.14 30.23 60.52
C THR A 717 35.13 30.09 59.35
N ILE A 718 34.69 29.44 58.26
CA ILE A 718 35.47 29.21 57.02
C ILE A 718 35.16 30.25 55.94
N THR A 719 36.18 30.68 55.21
CA THR A 719 36.07 31.53 54.01
C THR A 719 36.86 30.95 52.82
N GLY A 720 36.53 31.35 51.59
CA GLY A 720 37.34 31.03 50.39
C GLY A 720 37.16 29.65 49.75
N LEU A 721 36.18 28.86 50.19
CA LEU A 721 35.83 27.55 49.60
C LEU A 721 35.02 27.72 48.29
N SER A 722 35.29 26.91 47.26
CA SER A 722 34.49 26.85 46.02
C SER A 722 34.19 25.40 45.60
N VAL A 723 33.45 25.21 44.50
CA VAL A 723 33.07 23.90 43.94
C VAL A 723 33.32 23.93 42.43
N ASP A 724 33.84 22.84 41.88
CA ASP A 724 34.17 22.72 40.46
C ASP A 724 32.95 22.29 39.61
N ASP A 725 32.89 22.79 38.37
CA ASP A 725 31.92 22.37 37.35
C ASP A 725 32.17 20.91 36.90
N LYS A 726 31.12 20.21 36.42
CA LYS A 726 31.23 18.82 35.95
C LYS A 726 30.48 18.54 34.64
N VAL A 727 30.74 17.36 34.07
CA VAL A 727 29.91 16.75 33.02
C VAL A 727 28.87 15.83 33.68
N TYR A 728 27.69 15.71 33.08
CA TYR A 728 26.63 14.82 33.54
C TYR A 728 27.10 13.36 33.66
N ASP A 729 26.90 12.78 34.85
CA ASP A 729 27.28 11.39 35.19
C ASP A 729 26.15 10.64 35.90
N GLY A 730 24.92 11.15 35.84
CA GLY A 730 23.74 10.59 36.52
C GLY A 730 23.69 10.78 38.04
N THR A 731 24.70 11.42 38.66
CA THR A 731 24.80 11.58 40.12
C THR A 731 24.75 13.04 40.58
N ASN A 732 24.30 13.24 41.82
CA ASN A 732 24.40 14.53 42.53
C ASN A 732 25.82 14.80 43.08
N SER A 733 26.87 14.03 42.74
CA SER A 733 28.21 14.23 43.33
C SER A 733 28.85 15.54 42.84
N ALA A 734 29.43 16.33 43.74
CA ALA A 734 30.14 17.58 43.46
C ALA A 734 31.54 17.55 44.08
N THR A 735 32.50 18.31 43.51
CA THR A 735 33.90 18.35 43.99
C THR A 735 34.24 19.71 44.58
N ALA A 736 34.52 19.77 45.88
CA ALA A 736 34.95 20.99 46.55
C ALA A 736 36.43 21.30 46.30
N ASN A 737 36.73 22.57 46.04
CA ASN A 737 38.08 23.08 45.84
C ASN A 737 38.53 23.87 47.08
N THR A 738 39.53 23.35 47.78
CA THR A 738 39.99 23.86 49.08
C THR A 738 41.24 24.75 49.00
N ALA A 739 41.76 25.03 47.80
CA ALA A 739 43.05 25.69 47.60
C ALA A 739 43.16 27.13 48.16
N SER A 740 42.02 27.80 48.38
CA SER A 740 41.92 29.20 48.80
C SER A 740 41.29 29.40 50.19
N VAL A 741 41.22 28.35 51.02
CA VAL A 741 40.48 28.35 52.30
C VAL A 741 41.18 29.16 53.41
N GLY A 742 40.43 30.01 54.09
CA GLY A 742 40.83 30.77 55.29
C GLY A 742 39.86 30.63 56.48
N TYR A 743 40.22 31.22 57.63
CA TYR A 743 39.49 31.07 58.90
C TYR A 743 39.33 32.39 59.66
N THR A 744 38.19 32.59 60.32
CA THR A 744 37.93 33.70 61.26
C THR A 744 37.42 33.17 62.60
N GLY A 745 37.82 33.78 63.72
CA GLY A 745 37.50 33.34 65.10
C GLY A 745 38.62 32.58 65.84
N LYS A 746 39.79 32.42 65.22
CA LYS A 746 40.93 31.67 65.74
C LYS A 746 41.66 32.44 66.87
N PHE A 747 41.90 31.83 68.02
CA PHE A 747 42.65 32.45 69.13
C PHE A 747 44.17 32.28 68.96
N GLY A 748 44.93 33.34 69.27
CA GLY A 748 46.38 33.29 69.43
C GLY A 748 47.15 32.70 68.23
N SER A 749 48.11 31.83 68.55
CA SER A 749 48.91 31.07 67.59
C SER A 749 48.45 29.60 67.51
N ASP A 750 47.20 29.30 67.89
CA ASP A 750 46.65 27.94 67.89
C ASP A 750 46.87 27.28 66.51
N ASP A 751 47.20 25.99 66.46
CA ASP A 751 47.33 25.28 65.20
C ASP A 751 45.98 24.69 64.77
N VAL A 752 45.40 25.28 63.73
CA VAL A 752 44.05 25.01 63.23
C VAL A 752 43.99 25.27 61.72
N SER A 753 43.51 24.28 60.98
CA SER A 753 43.38 24.21 59.52
C SER A 753 42.20 23.29 59.14
N LEU A 754 41.69 23.37 57.92
CA LEU A 754 40.65 22.50 57.37
C LEU A 754 41.24 21.12 57.04
N SER A 755 40.49 20.06 57.34
CA SER A 755 40.94 18.68 57.17
C SER A 755 39.80 17.73 56.80
N GLY A 756 40.14 16.46 56.62
CA GLY A 756 39.19 15.43 56.20
C GLY A 756 38.73 15.59 54.75
N THR A 757 37.77 14.75 54.36
CA THR A 757 37.13 14.82 53.05
C THR A 757 35.76 15.48 53.19
N LEU A 758 35.60 16.65 52.60
CA LEU A 758 34.29 17.31 52.53
C LEU A 758 33.32 16.45 51.72
N THR A 759 32.09 16.32 52.20
CA THR A 759 31.00 15.68 51.44
C THR A 759 30.18 16.77 50.77
N THR A 760 30.28 16.86 49.44
CA THR A 760 29.64 17.88 48.61
C THR A 760 28.71 17.28 47.56
N THR A 761 27.47 17.78 47.50
CA THR A 761 26.43 17.27 46.58
C THR A 761 25.58 18.38 45.97
N PHE A 762 25.36 18.30 44.66
CA PHE A 762 24.39 19.14 43.96
C PHE A 762 22.96 18.85 44.42
N THR A 763 22.10 19.88 44.41
CA THR A 763 20.67 19.74 44.68
C THR A 763 19.89 19.04 43.55
N ASN A 764 20.46 18.98 42.34
CA ASN A 764 19.88 18.33 41.16
C ASN A 764 21.00 17.68 40.31
N LYS A 765 20.78 16.47 39.77
CA LYS A 765 21.75 15.79 38.89
C LYS A 765 21.78 16.31 37.46
N ASN A 766 20.68 16.91 36.99
CA ASN A 766 20.48 17.25 35.58
C ASN A 766 21.34 18.44 35.13
N VAL A 767 21.51 18.59 33.82
CA VAL A 767 22.29 19.70 33.22
C VAL A 767 21.71 21.06 33.61
N GLY A 768 22.58 22.01 33.97
CA GLY A 768 22.22 23.34 34.46
C GLY A 768 23.18 23.86 35.55
N ASN A 769 22.94 25.07 36.05
CA ASN A 769 23.66 25.64 37.20
C ASN A 769 22.87 25.35 38.49
N HIS A 770 23.48 24.68 39.46
CA HIS A 770 22.80 24.19 40.67
C HIS A 770 23.55 24.52 41.95
N GLN A 771 22.81 24.63 43.05
CA GLN A 771 23.34 24.80 44.40
C GLN A 771 24.01 23.50 44.90
N VAL A 772 25.04 23.65 45.72
CA VAL A 772 25.80 22.53 46.31
C VAL A 772 25.68 22.55 47.83
N ASN A 773 25.18 21.44 48.39
CA ASN A 773 25.14 21.18 49.82
C ASN A 773 26.52 20.70 50.30
N ILE A 774 26.97 21.20 51.45
CA ILE A 774 28.30 20.88 52.02
C ILE A 774 28.15 20.35 53.44
N SER A 775 28.80 19.23 53.71
CA SER A 775 28.83 18.57 55.04
C SER A 775 30.18 17.90 55.29
N GLY A 776 30.41 17.42 56.51
CA GLY A 776 31.67 16.75 56.87
C GLY A 776 32.86 17.70 57.07
N VAL A 777 32.62 18.99 57.38
CA VAL A 777 33.67 19.95 57.70
C VAL A 777 34.37 19.55 59.01
N THR A 778 35.67 19.25 58.97
CA THR A 778 36.48 18.95 60.16
C THR A 778 37.77 19.77 60.17
N LEU A 779 38.33 20.01 61.35
CA LEU A 779 39.57 20.78 61.52
C LEU A 779 40.74 19.87 61.96
N SER A 780 41.96 20.18 61.52
CA SER A 780 43.22 19.58 61.98
C SER A 780 44.23 20.64 62.39
N GLY A 781 45.33 20.19 63.02
CA GLY A 781 46.28 21.01 63.75
C GLY A 781 46.16 20.76 65.26
N THR A 782 47.18 21.09 66.04
CA THR A 782 47.26 20.68 67.46
C THR A 782 46.12 21.21 68.34
N ASP A 783 45.47 22.28 67.93
CA ASP A 783 44.43 22.98 68.69
C ASP A 783 43.05 22.91 68.02
N ALA A 784 42.93 22.23 66.88
CA ALA A 784 41.67 22.11 66.12
C ALA A 784 40.51 21.49 66.92
N ASN A 785 40.81 20.56 67.82
CA ASN A 785 39.82 19.97 68.71
C ASN A 785 39.18 21.00 69.66
N ASN A 786 39.79 22.17 69.83
CA ASN A 786 39.27 23.23 70.69
C ASN A 786 38.12 24.03 70.06
N TYR A 787 37.84 23.84 68.77
CA TYR A 787 36.89 24.65 68.02
C TYR A 787 35.69 23.87 67.44
N ASN A 788 34.54 24.55 67.34
CA ASN A 788 33.39 24.22 66.51
C ASN A 788 33.55 24.93 65.15
N VAL A 789 33.01 24.35 64.07
CA VAL A 789 33.14 24.93 62.72
C VAL A 789 31.86 24.79 61.91
N THR A 790 31.54 25.82 61.11
CA THR A 790 30.32 25.89 60.30
C THR A 790 30.65 26.10 58.81
N ALA A 791 29.90 25.45 57.92
CA ALA A 791 30.10 25.50 56.47
C ALA A 791 29.45 26.75 55.81
N PRO A 792 29.98 27.25 54.68
CA PRO A 792 29.28 28.22 53.82
C PRO A 792 28.02 27.62 53.18
N SER A 793 26.98 28.42 52.96
CA SER A 793 25.64 27.95 52.55
C SER A 793 25.21 28.27 51.10
N SER A 794 26.01 29.01 50.33
CA SER A 794 25.58 29.65 49.07
C SER A 794 26.48 29.36 47.86
N LEU A 795 27.04 28.15 47.76
CA LEU A 795 27.90 27.76 46.63
C LEU A 795 27.11 27.07 45.51
N THR A 796 27.48 27.36 44.27
CA THR A 796 26.83 26.87 43.03
C THR A 796 27.88 26.48 42.00
N ALA A 797 27.59 25.48 41.15
CA ALA A 797 28.43 25.09 40.01
C ALA A 797 27.56 24.50 38.88
N ASN A 798 28.13 24.41 37.66
CA ASN A 798 27.44 23.94 36.47
C ASN A 798 27.62 22.43 36.23
N ILE A 799 26.56 21.79 35.76
CA ILE A 799 26.56 20.45 35.15
C ILE A 799 26.34 20.61 33.65
N THR A 800 27.27 20.11 32.84
CA THR A 800 27.26 20.19 31.37
C THR A 800 26.87 18.86 30.71
N GLN A 801 26.38 18.91 29.47
CA GLN A 801 25.83 17.72 28.78
C GLN A 801 26.86 16.61 28.53
N LYS A 802 26.44 15.36 28.75
CA LYS A 802 27.25 14.18 28.43
C LYS A 802 27.21 13.87 26.93
N GLU A 803 28.36 13.55 26.35
CA GLU A 803 28.48 13.14 24.95
C GLU A 803 28.06 11.68 24.74
N LEU A 804 27.24 11.44 23.71
CA LEU A 804 26.78 10.15 23.24
C LEU A 804 27.36 9.84 21.85
N THR A 805 27.73 8.58 21.66
CA THR A 805 28.15 8.02 20.37
C THR A 805 26.98 7.25 19.75
N VAL A 806 26.76 7.41 18.45
CA VAL A 806 25.79 6.60 17.70
C VAL A 806 26.54 5.49 16.97
N ASN A 807 26.31 4.24 17.37
CA ASN A 807 26.85 3.09 16.66
C ASN A 807 25.98 2.78 15.43
N ASN A 808 26.51 3.08 14.25
CA ASN A 808 25.87 2.84 12.96
C ASN A 808 26.34 1.53 12.28
N SER A 809 27.12 0.68 12.95
CA SER A 809 27.72 -0.52 12.31
C SER A 809 26.70 -1.56 11.79
N SER A 810 25.45 -1.48 12.24
CA SER A 810 24.35 -2.37 11.86
C SER A 810 23.17 -1.62 11.23
N ILE A 811 23.37 -0.39 10.74
CA ILE A 811 22.29 0.39 10.12
C ILE A 811 21.96 -0.18 8.73
N VAL A 812 20.70 -0.56 8.52
CA VAL A 812 20.23 -1.17 7.27
C VAL A 812 18.99 -0.44 6.79
N GLY A 813 19.06 0.12 5.58
CA GLY A 813 17.91 0.69 4.89
C GLY A 813 16.96 -0.39 4.35
N THR A 814 15.67 -0.11 4.37
CA THR A 814 14.65 -1.00 3.81
C THR A 814 14.58 -0.84 2.30
N ASN A 815 14.70 -1.94 1.56
CA ASN A 815 14.48 -1.94 0.11
C ASN A 815 13.01 -1.58 -0.21
N LYS A 816 12.78 -0.83 -1.28
CA LYS A 816 11.43 -0.49 -1.77
C LYS A 816 11.30 -0.75 -3.26
N ILE A 817 10.07 -0.87 -3.74
CA ILE A 817 9.76 -0.71 -5.18
C ILE A 817 9.57 0.80 -5.43
N TYR A 818 9.97 1.28 -6.59
CA TYR A 818 9.84 2.67 -7.00
C TYR A 818 8.39 3.18 -6.86
N ASP A 819 8.23 4.28 -6.10
CA ASP A 819 6.95 4.91 -5.74
C ASP A 819 6.91 6.42 -6.04
N GLY A 820 7.94 6.96 -6.71
CA GLY A 820 8.06 8.38 -7.05
C GLY A 820 8.57 9.29 -5.92
N THR A 821 8.78 8.77 -4.71
CA THR A 821 9.17 9.56 -3.53
C THR A 821 10.65 9.37 -3.15
N LYS A 822 11.20 10.33 -2.39
CA LYS A 822 12.53 10.19 -1.74
C LYS A 822 12.47 9.53 -0.36
N GLU A 823 11.29 9.18 0.15
CA GLU A 823 11.17 8.69 1.52
C GLU A 823 11.84 7.32 1.69
N ALA A 824 12.67 7.21 2.73
CA ALA A 824 13.36 5.99 3.10
C ALA A 824 12.96 5.55 4.51
N GLN A 825 13.05 4.25 4.76
CA GLN A 825 12.83 3.63 6.07
C GLN A 825 14.05 2.78 6.42
N LEU A 826 14.30 2.59 7.71
CA LEU A 826 15.38 1.73 8.19
C LEU A 826 14.80 0.43 8.75
N THR A 827 15.30 -0.70 8.26
CA THR A 827 15.06 -2.03 8.85
C THR A 827 15.77 -2.15 10.19
N THR A 828 16.90 -1.47 10.35
CA THR A 828 17.62 -1.35 11.62
C THR A 828 18.24 0.04 11.71
N LYS A 829 17.89 0.78 12.77
CA LYS A 829 18.49 2.09 13.11
C LYS A 829 19.75 1.92 13.95
N GLY A 830 20.58 2.95 14.03
CA GLY A 830 21.75 2.97 14.92
C GLY A 830 21.37 2.84 16.40
N THR A 831 22.35 2.50 17.24
CA THR A 831 22.17 2.35 18.70
C THR A 831 23.01 3.36 19.47
N LEU A 832 22.47 3.91 20.56
CA LEU A 832 23.19 4.84 21.43
C LEU A 832 24.20 4.12 22.32
N SER A 833 25.38 4.72 22.47
CA SER A 833 26.41 4.31 23.43
C SER A 833 26.86 5.52 24.26
N GLY A 834 27.17 5.28 25.54
CA GLY A 834 27.53 6.33 26.52
C GLY A 834 26.37 6.85 27.39
N VAL A 835 25.17 6.28 27.27
CA VAL A 835 24.04 6.56 28.17
C VAL A 835 24.39 6.06 29.58
N ILE A 836 24.03 6.80 30.61
CA ILE A 836 24.48 6.52 31.99
C ILE A 836 23.59 5.47 32.67
N GLY A 837 24.23 4.43 33.21
CA GLY A 837 23.59 3.45 34.08
C GLY A 837 22.49 2.67 33.36
N SER A 838 21.26 2.75 33.87
CA SER A 838 20.07 2.14 33.28
C SER A 838 19.16 3.14 32.55
N GLU A 839 19.56 4.41 32.42
CA GLU A 839 18.75 5.41 31.73
C GLU A 839 18.52 5.01 30.27
N THR A 840 17.34 5.34 29.74
CA THR A 840 16.99 5.12 28.33
C THR A 840 16.76 6.46 27.64
N LEU A 841 17.06 6.51 26.34
CA LEU A 841 16.75 7.63 25.45
C LEU A 841 16.18 7.10 24.15
N ASN A 842 15.23 7.82 23.59
CA ASN A 842 14.64 7.50 22.30
C ASN A 842 15.48 8.13 21.18
N LEU A 843 16.21 7.29 20.43
CA LEU A 843 16.85 7.70 19.19
C LEU A 843 15.83 7.69 18.04
N ASN A 844 15.37 8.87 17.67
CA ASN A 844 14.51 9.10 16.52
C ASN A 844 15.37 9.37 15.28
N TYR A 845 14.80 9.15 14.09
CA TYR A 845 15.50 9.43 12.83
C TYR A 845 14.54 9.96 11.77
N VAL A 846 15.08 10.71 10.81
CA VAL A 846 14.47 10.99 9.51
C VAL A 846 15.44 10.44 8.46
N ALA A 847 14.92 9.72 7.46
CA ALA A 847 15.73 9.08 6.42
C ALA A 847 15.17 9.39 5.04
N SER A 848 16.04 9.68 4.08
CA SER A 848 15.67 9.93 2.68
C SER A 848 16.73 9.43 1.71
N PHE A 849 16.29 8.87 0.58
CA PHE A 849 17.17 8.59 -0.54
C PHE A 849 17.68 9.89 -1.19
N SER A 850 18.88 9.85 -1.78
CA SER A 850 19.46 10.97 -2.54
C SER A 850 18.49 11.58 -3.56
N ASP A 851 17.73 10.72 -4.23
CA ASP A 851 16.70 11.01 -5.21
C ASP A 851 15.71 9.85 -5.30
N LYS A 852 14.64 10.01 -6.08
CA LYS A 852 13.57 9.02 -6.18
C LYS A 852 13.92 7.79 -7.03
N ASN A 853 14.99 7.83 -7.84
CA ASN A 853 15.15 6.93 -8.98
C ASN A 853 15.59 5.51 -8.58
N ALA A 854 15.13 4.50 -9.33
CA ALA A 854 15.41 3.09 -9.09
C ALA A 854 16.90 2.77 -9.30
N GLU A 855 17.54 2.24 -8.26
CA GLU A 855 18.98 1.98 -8.20
C GLU A 855 19.28 0.98 -7.08
N ASN A 856 20.26 0.10 -7.31
CA ASN A 856 20.73 -0.83 -6.29
C ASN A 856 21.78 -0.16 -5.39
N ASN A 857 21.77 -0.46 -4.10
CA ASN A 857 22.64 0.14 -3.08
C ASN A 857 22.60 1.69 -3.08
N LYS A 858 21.41 2.27 -3.32
CA LYS A 858 21.21 3.71 -3.36
C LYS A 858 21.41 4.33 -1.97
N ASN A 859 22.13 5.45 -1.91
CA ASN A 859 22.39 6.14 -0.65
C ASN A 859 21.09 6.64 0.01
N ILE A 860 21.00 6.41 1.31
CA ILE A 860 20.03 6.98 2.23
C ILE A 860 20.79 7.87 3.20
N ASP A 861 20.45 9.16 3.22
CA ASP A 861 20.90 10.11 4.24
C ASP A 861 19.99 9.96 5.47
N VAL A 862 20.59 9.84 6.65
CA VAL A 862 19.90 9.63 7.94
C VAL A 862 20.31 10.72 8.92
N THR A 863 19.33 11.44 9.45
CA THR A 863 19.52 12.45 10.50
C THR A 863 18.87 11.97 11.78
N TYR A 864 19.61 11.98 12.88
CA TYR A 864 19.16 11.54 14.20
C TYR A 864 18.69 12.68 15.09
N SER A 865 17.76 12.38 15.99
CA SER A 865 17.36 13.27 17.09
C SER A 865 17.11 12.47 18.38
N LEU A 866 17.29 13.13 19.53
CA LEU A 866 17.04 12.53 20.85
C LEU A 866 15.68 12.98 21.39
N ALA A 867 14.97 12.04 22.00
CA ALA A 867 13.81 12.30 22.84
C ALA A 867 13.94 11.56 24.17
N ASP A 868 13.23 12.04 25.20
CA ASP A 868 13.24 11.45 26.53
C ASP A 868 12.81 9.98 26.49
N GLY A 869 13.45 9.15 27.32
CA GLY A 869 13.16 7.71 27.42
C GLY A 869 12.38 7.34 28.69
N SER A 870 11.73 6.18 28.64
CA SER A 870 10.82 5.69 29.69
C SER A 870 11.48 5.39 31.04
N ASN A 871 12.81 5.23 31.10
CA ASN A 871 13.56 4.93 32.33
C ASN A 871 14.36 6.13 32.86
N GLY A 872 13.77 7.33 32.81
CA GLY A 872 14.29 8.53 33.49
C GLY A 872 15.44 9.26 32.80
N GLY A 873 15.83 8.85 31.59
CA GLY A 873 16.81 9.58 30.77
C GLY A 873 16.16 10.75 30.05
N LEU A 874 16.61 11.97 30.37
CA LEU A 874 16.17 13.21 29.69
C LEU A 874 17.15 13.56 28.57
N ALA A 875 16.64 13.80 27.37
CA ALA A 875 17.45 14.16 26.20
C ALA A 875 18.27 15.44 26.42
N SER A 876 17.76 16.38 27.23
CA SER A 876 18.45 17.62 27.60
C SER A 876 19.76 17.40 28.39
N ASN A 877 19.95 16.25 29.03
CA ASN A 877 21.19 15.94 29.75
C ASN A 877 22.34 15.50 28.83
N TYR A 878 22.05 15.24 27.56
CA TYR A 878 22.96 14.60 26.62
C TYR A 878 23.08 15.40 25.32
N LYS A 879 24.18 15.18 24.59
CA LYS A 879 24.41 15.67 23.23
C LYS A 879 25.13 14.60 22.41
N PHE A 880 24.97 14.62 21.09
CA PHE A 880 25.81 13.79 20.23
C PHE A 880 27.27 14.27 20.27
N VAL A 881 28.21 13.34 20.09
CA VAL A 881 29.57 13.69 19.63
C VAL A 881 29.44 14.41 18.28
N ILE A 882 30.15 15.52 18.12
CA ILE A 882 30.07 16.39 16.93
C ILE A 882 30.30 15.57 15.65
N GLY A 883 29.34 15.62 14.73
CA GLY A 883 29.38 14.91 13.45
C GLY A 883 28.78 13.51 13.47
N GLN A 884 28.10 13.09 14.54
CA GLN A 884 27.37 11.80 14.62
C GLN A 884 25.84 11.96 14.63
N GLU A 885 25.35 13.20 14.59
CA GLU A 885 23.94 13.54 14.36
C GLU A 885 23.43 13.14 12.96
N THR A 886 24.34 12.83 12.02
CA THR A 886 24.01 12.32 10.68
C THR A 886 24.87 11.10 10.33
N THR A 887 24.35 10.25 9.44
CA THR A 887 25.06 9.12 8.83
C THR A 887 24.46 8.80 7.47
N THR A 888 25.13 7.96 6.68
CA THR A 888 24.55 7.34 5.49
C THR A 888 24.39 5.83 5.67
N THR A 889 23.48 5.24 4.88
CA THR A 889 23.38 3.80 4.62
C THR A 889 22.95 3.59 3.17
N THR A 890 22.70 2.35 2.76
CA THR A 890 22.21 2.03 1.41
C THR A 890 21.03 1.06 1.44
N ALA A 891 20.15 1.18 0.44
CA ALA A 891 19.12 0.19 0.13
C ALA A 891 18.80 0.21 -1.38
N ASN A 892 18.15 -0.83 -1.87
CA ASN A 892 17.68 -0.89 -3.25
C ASN A 892 16.34 -0.17 -3.41
N ILE A 893 16.24 0.72 -4.38
CA ILE A 893 14.96 1.06 -5.01
C ILE A 893 14.84 0.17 -6.24
N PHE A 894 14.06 -0.90 -6.13
CA PHE A 894 13.75 -1.78 -7.25
C PHE A 894 12.84 -1.07 -8.26
N LYS A 895 13.03 -1.40 -9.54
CA LYS A 895 12.18 -0.88 -10.62
C LYS A 895 10.74 -1.34 -10.43
N LYS A 896 9.77 -0.49 -10.79
CA LYS A 896 8.35 -0.86 -10.78
C LYS A 896 8.02 -1.60 -12.09
N ASP A 897 7.44 -2.79 -11.98
CA ASP A 897 7.00 -3.54 -13.16
C ASP A 897 5.81 -2.85 -13.84
N VAL A 898 5.84 -2.81 -15.16
CA VAL A 898 4.79 -2.36 -16.07
C VAL A 898 4.37 -3.57 -16.89
N SER A 899 3.07 -3.90 -16.89
CA SER A 899 2.55 -5.11 -17.53
C SER A 899 1.30 -4.86 -18.38
N ASN A 900 0.54 -3.80 -18.10
CA ASN A 900 -0.65 -3.44 -18.87
C ASN A 900 -0.34 -2.26 -19.81
N VAL A 901 0.34 -2.54 -20.92
CA VAL A 901 0.60 -1.54 -21.98
C VAL A 901 -0.53 -1.56 -23.00
N GLN A 902 -1.15 -0.40 -23.21
CA GLN A 902 -2.24 -0.23 -24.17
C GLN A 902 -1.84 0.79 -25.25
N TYR A 903 -2.00 0.40 -26.52
CA TYR A 903 -1.80 1.30 -27.66
C TYR A 903 -3.12 1.74 -28.28
N THR A 904 -3.21 3.03 -28.62
CA THR A 904 -4.13 3.58 -29.61
C THR A 904 -3.39 3.83 -30.92
N ALA A 905 -4.10 3.82 -32.04
CA ALA A 905 -3.57 4.08 -33.37
C ALA A 905 -4.36 5.22 -34.03
N GLU A 906 -3.69 6.04 -34.82
CA GLU A 906 -4.30 7.16 -35.55
C GLU A 906 -4.53 6.81 -37.02
N ASN A 907 -5.70 7.20 -37.53
CA ASN A 907 -6.00 7.18 -38.96
C ASN A 907 -5.11 8.17 -39.71
N LYS A 908 -4.77 7.86 -40.96
CA LYS A 908 -3.99 8.74 -41.85
C LYS A 908 -4.63 8.84 -43.23
N THR A 909 -4.28 9.88 -43.98
CA THR A 909 -4.56 9.93 -45.43
C THR A 909 -3.40 9.28 -46.19
N TYR A 910 -3.68 8.66 -47.34
CA TYR A 910 -2.67 8.03 -48.19
C TYR A 910 -1.53 9.00 -48.54
N ASP A 911 -0.30 8.61 -48.18
CA ASP A 911 0.93 9.39 -48.30
C ASP A 911 2.07 8.57 -48.93
N GLY A 912 1.73 7.43 -49.55
CA GLY A 912 2.68 6.53 -50.20
C GLY A 912 3.49 5.62 -49.29
N ASN A 913 3.32 5.65 -47.96
CA ASN A 913 4.03 4.79 -47.03
C ASN A 913 3.11 4.08 -46.01
N ASN A 914 3.55 2.91 -45.54
CA ASN A 914 2.82 2.09 -44.58
C ASN A 914 3.17 2.42 -43.12
N LYS A 915 3.85 3.53 -42.81
CA LYS A 915 4.16 3.88 -41.42
C LYS A 915 2.89 4.32 -40.70
N ALA A 916 2.66 3.75 -39.52
CA ALA A 916 1.54 4.08 -38.64
C ALA A 916 1.96 5.05 -37.53
N ILE A 917 1.01 5.81 -37.01
CA ILE A 917 1.17 6.64 -35.81
C ILE A 917 0.40 5.96 -34.68
N VAL A 918 1.09 5.61 -33.60
CA VAL A 918 0.50 4.95 -32.43
C VAL A 918 0.98 5.60 -31.14
N LYS A 919 0.07 5.71 -30.17
CA LYS A 919 0.32 6.28 -28.84
C LYS A 919 0.13 5.19 -27.79
N GLY A 920 1.18 4.91 -27.02
CA GLY A 920 1.15 3.94 -25.93
C GLY A 920 0.87 4.62 -24.58
N ASN A 921 0.10 3.95 -23.72
CA ASN A 921 -0.15 4.38 -22.34
C ASN A 921 -0.20 3.15 -21.41
N SER A 922 -0.05 3.35 -20.10
CA SER A 922 -0.22 2.30 -19.09
C SER A 922 -0.77 2.88 -17.78
N SER A 923 -1.65 2.12 -17.12
CA SER A 923 -2.13 2.39 -15.75
C SER A 923 -1.04 2.27 -14.68
N ASP A 924 0.08 1.61 -15.01
CA ASP A 924 1.10 1.21 -14.03
C ASP A 924 2.11 2.35 -13.74
N PHE A 925 2.06 3.44 -14.53
CA PHE A 925 2.89 4.64 -14.36
C PHE A 925 2.41 5.51 -13.19
N ILE A 926 3.36 6.06 -12.44
CA ILE A 926 3.09 6.97 -11.32
C ILE A 926 2.85 8.39 -11.85
N ALA A 927 1.80 9.02 -11.36
CA ALA A 927 1.37 10.34 -11.81
C ALA A 927 2.49 11.39 -11.64
N GLY A 928 2.82 12.10 -12.72
CA GLY A 928 3.87 13.11 -12.76
C GLY A 928 5.21 12.65 -13.34
N ASP A 929 5.43 11.35 -13.52
CA ASP A 929 6.60 10.83 -14.21
C ASP A 929 6.53 11.10 -15.72
N LYS A 930 7.69 11.41 -16.33
CA LYS A 930 7.84 11.71 -17.75
C LYS A 930 8.29 10.46 -18.49
N ILE A 931 7.34 9.56 -18.73
CA ILE A 931 7.53 8.30 -19.44
C ILE A 931 6.64 8.25 -20.67
N GLY A 932 7.17 7.63 -21.72
CA GLY A 932 6.42 7.23 -22.90
C GLY A 932 6.90 5.86 -23.38
N PHE A 933 6.56 5.53 -24.62
CA PHE A 933 7.04 4.34 -25.29
C PHE A 933 7.91 4.69 -26.49
N SER A 934 8.72 3.73 -26.93
CA SER A 934 9.36 3.71 -28.24
C SER A 934 9.09 2.36 -28.89
N GLN A 935 8.62 2.39 -30.13
CA GLN A 935 8.10 1.23 -30.85
C GLN A 935 8.23 1.45 -32.36
N SER A 936 8.29 0.37 -33.13
CA SER A 936 8.02 0.36 -34.56
C SER A 936 6.53 0.05 -34.77
N ALA A 937 5.85 0.82 -35.61
CA ALA A 937 4.44 0.60 -35.92
C ALA A 937 4.20 0.82 -37.41
N ASN A 938 3.77 -0.22 -38.12
CA ASN A 938 3.51 -0.17 -39.55
C ASN A 938 2.22 -0.90 -39.89
N PHE A 939 1.48 -0.35 -40.84
CA PHE A 939 0.39 -1.03 -41.53
C PHE A 939 0.93 -2.19 -42.37
N ASP A 940 0.13 -3.25 -42.54
CA ASP A 940 0.46 -4.42 -43.36
C ASP A 940 0.90 -4.04 -44.79
N ASP A 941 0.29 -2.99 -45.36
CA ASP A 941 0.66 -2.39 -46.64
C ASP A 941 0.33 -0.88 -46.69
N LYS A 942 0.83 -0.18 -47.72
CA LYS A 942 0.71 1.29 -47.84
C LYS A 942 -0.64 1.79 -48.38
N ASN A 943 -1.48 0.92 -48.94
CA ASN A 943 -2.63 1.32 -49.74
C ASN A 943 -3.83 1.73 -48.86
N ALA A 944 -4.69 2.58 -49.41
CA ALA A 944 -5.90 3.03 -48.73
C ALA A 944 -6.86 1.86 -48.41
N GLY A 945 -7.53 1.97 -47.26
CA GLY A 945 -8.45 0.96 -46.74
C GLY A 945 -8.76 1.18 -45.26
N PHE A 946 -9.92 0.70 -44.82
CA PHE A 946 -10.36 0.78 -43.43
C PHE A 946 -9.87 -0.42 -42.61
N PHE A 947 -9.73 -0.22 -41.30
CA PHE A 947 -9.36 -1.22 -40.30
C PHE A 947 -8.11 -2.05 -40.64
N LYS A 948 -7.14 -1.46 -41.34
CA LYS A 948 -5.87 -2.12 -41.69
C LYS A 948 -5.12 -2.47 -40.41
N ASN A 949 -4.58 -3.69 -40.31
CA ASN A 949 -3.79 -4.04 -39.14
C ASN A 949 -2.51 -3.22 -39.12
N ILE A 950 -2.10 -2.89 -37.90
CA ILE A 950 -0.83 -2.27 -37.55
C ILE A 950 -0.11 -3.26 -36.65
N SER A 951 1.04 -3.74 -37.10
CA SER A 951 1.96 -4.50 -36.26
C SER A 951 2.81 -3.53 -35.44
N ILE A 952 2.70 -3.61 -34.11
CA ILE A 952 3.46 -2.81 -33.15
C ILE A 952 4.51 -3.72 -32.50
N GLU A 953 5.77 -3.42 -32.78
CA GLU A 953 6.93 -4.25 -32.45
C GLU A 953 8.05 -3.43 -31.80
N ASN A 954 9.05 -4.11 -31.23
CA ASN A 954 10.21 -3.48 -30.58
C ASN A 954 9.81 -2.50 -29.46
N ILE A 955 8.75 -2.85 -28.72
CA ILE A 955 8.17 -2.03 -27.65
C ILE A 955 9.16 -1.90 -26.49
N SER A 956 9.50 -0.65 -26.17
CA SER A 956 10.41 -0.26 -25.09
C SER A 956 9.92 1.02 -24.40
N LEU A 957 10.40 1.30 -23.19
CA LEU A 957 10.09 2.55 -22.47
C LEU A 957 11.01 3.70 -22.92
N SER A 958 10.44 4.89 -23.02
CA SER A 958 11.13 6.14 -23.37
C SER A 958 10.83 7.24 -22.35
N GLY A 959 11.53 8.37 -22.43
CA GLY A 959 11.38 9.48 -21.47
C GLY A 959 12.44 9.51 -20.37
N ALA A 960 12.29 10.46 -19.43
CA ALA A 960 13.31 10.79 -18.43
C ALA A 960 13.29 9.82 -17.23
N ASP A 961 12.10 9.39 -16.80
CA ASP A 961 11.94 8.50 -15.64
C ASP A 961 11.92 7.01 -16.06
N LYS A 962 12.17 6.68 -17.33
CA LYS A 962 12.04 5.32 -17.91
C LYS A 962 12.82 4.26 -17.15
N ASP A 963 13.98 4.63 -16.58
CA ASP A 963 14.87 3.68 -15.93
C ASP A 963 14.37 3.27 -14.53
N ASN A 964 13.33 3.95 -14.02
CA ASN A 964 12.66 3.60 -12.77
C ASN A 964 11.69 2.42 -12.90
N TYR A 965 11.47 1.93 -14.12
CA TYR A 965 10.45 0.94 -14.45
C TYR A 965 11.05 -0.23 -15.23
N ASN A 966 10.43 -1.39 -15.07
CA ASN A 966 10.77 -2.61 -15.78
C ASN A 966 9.58 -3.00 -16.66
N LEU A 967 9.78 -3.07 -17.97
CA LEU A 967 8.72 -3.47 -18.88
C LEU A 967 8.65 -4.99 -18.94
N THR A 968 7.54 -5.54 -18.44
CA THR A 968 7.29 -6.98 -18.37
C THR A 968 6.18 -7.37 -19.35
N ASN A 969 6.27 -8.57 -19.93
CA ASN A 969 5.27 -9.12 -20.85
C ASN A 969 4.98 -8.25 -22.10
N ASN A 970 6.02 -7.76 -22.78
CA ASN A 970 5.93 -6.89 -23.96
C ASN A 970 5.77 -7.65 -25.29
N ALA A 971 4.83 -8.60 -25.37
CA ALA A 971 4.52 -9.25 -26.64
C ALA A 971 4.12 -8.24 -27.73
N ASN A 972 4.50 -8.49 -28.99
CA ASN A 972 4.10 -7.66 -30.13
C ASN A 972 2.57 -7.50 -30.13
N GLN A 973 2.09 -6.28 -30.33
CA GLN A 973 0.66 -5.97 -30.32
C GLN A 973 0.17 -5.68 -31.74
N THR A 974 -1.06 -6.09 -32.03
CA THR A 974 -1.79 -5.69 -33.23
C THR A 974 -2.81 -4.61 -32.86
N LYS A 975 -2.82 -3.51 -33.60
CA LYS A 975 -3.91 -2.52 -33.58
C LYS A 975 -4.46 -2.36 -34.98
N ILE A 976 -5.49 -1.52 -35.12
CA ILE A 976 -6.11 -1.20 -36.41
C ILE A 976 -6.31 0.30 -36.53
N ALA A 977 -6.15 0.82 -37.74
CA ALA A 977 -6.54 2.18 -38.12
C ALA A 977 -6.81 2.23 -39.64
N ASP A 978 -7.30 3.37 -40.09
CA ASP A 978 -7.66 3.58 -41.49
C ASP A 978 -6.56 4.33 -42.24
N ILE A 979 -6.34 3.95 -43.50
CA ILE A 979 -5.67 4.79 -44.50
C ILE A 979 -6.75 5.32 -45.44
N SER A 980 -7.20 6.55 -45.22
CA SER A 980 -8.16 7.24 -46.11
C SER A 980 -7.54 7.52 -47.48
N LYS A 981 -8.34 7.42 -48.54
CA LYS A 981 -7.90 7.83 -49.89
C LYS A 981 -7.49 9.30 -49.91
N LYS A 982 -6.48 9.67 -50.70
CA LYS A 982 -6.08 11.07 -50.90
C LYS A 982 -6.87 11.69 -52.05
N ASP A 983 -7.28 12.94 -51.93
CA ASP A 983 -7.90 13.66 -53.04
C ASP A 983 -6.91 13.91 -54.19
N LEU A 984 -7.31 13.57 -55.41
CA LEU A 984 -6.62 13.85 -56.65
C LEU A 984 -7.55 14.58 -57.61
N LYS A 985 -7.20 15.81 -57.95
CA LYS A 985 -7.98 16.65 -58.85
C LYS A 985 -7.58 16.42 -60.29
N VAL A 986 -8.57 16.10 -61.13
CA VAL A 986 -8.46 16.07 -62.59
C VAL A 986 -9.04 17.38 -63.10
N ILE A 987 -8.16 18.29 -63.51
CA ILE A 987 -8.52 19.66 -63.89
C ILE A 987 -8.59 19.73 -65.42
N VAL A 988 -9.79 19.88 -65.96
CA VAL A 988 -10.03 20.12 -67.37
C VAL A 988 -9.62 21.55 -67.71
N ALA A 989 -8.83 21.73 -68.78
CA ALA A 989 -8.44 23.05 -69.25
C ALA A 989 -9.60 23.77 -69.95
N ASP A 990 -9.68 25.09 -69.76
CA ASP A 990 -10.50 25.96 -70.60
C ASP A 990 -10.00 25.91 -72.06
N GLU A 991 -10.92 25.75 -73.01
CA GLU A 991 -10.61 25.66 -74.43
C GLU A 991 -11.43 26.69 -75.24
N SER A 992 -10.95 27.12 -76.39
CA SER A 992 -11.72 28.04 -77.23
C SER A 992 -11.53 27.82 -78.72
N LYS A 993 -12.63 27.91 -79.46
CA LYS A 993 -12.71 27.65 -80.91
C LYS A 993 -13.36 28.85 -81.61
N ILE A 994 -12.99 29.12 -82.85
CA ILE A 994 -13.71 30.06 -83.72
C ILE A 994 -14.81 29.28 -84.45
N TYR A 995 -16.03 29.81 -84.49
CA TYR A 995 -17.17 29.20 -85.17
C TYR A 995 -16.84 28.89 -86.63
N ASP A 996 -16.84 27.60 -86.97
CA ASP A 996 -16.55 27.04 -88.30
C ASP A 996 -17.61 26.03 -88.79
N GLY A 997 -18.67 25.82 -88.00
CA GLY A 997 -19.75 24.87 -88.30
C GLY A 997 -19.43 23.39 -88.00
N THR A 998 -18.25 23.07 -87.45
CA THR A 998 -17.85 21.70 -87.11
C THR A 998 -17.85 21.47 -85.60
N THR A 999 -18.11 20.22 -85.20
CA THR A 999 -18.19 19.78 -83.80
C THR A 999 -16.88 19.97 -83.04
N PHE A 1000 -16.98 20.04 -81.71
CA PHE A 1000 -15.85 19.94 -80.79
C PHE A 1000 -15.79 18.52 -80.19
N GLU A 1001 -14.61 17.89 -80.18
CA GLU A 1001 -14.47 16.44 -79.94
C GLU A 1001 -13.58 16.04 -78.74
N GLY A 1002 -12.95 16.98 -78.02
CA GLY A 1002 -12.17 16.63 -76.83
C GLY A 1002 -11.40 17.80 -76.21
N GLY A 1003 -10.99 17.64 -74.94
CA GLY A 1003 -10.24 18.65 -74.18
C GLY A 1003 -8.82 18.22 -73.81
N LYS A 1004 -8.22 18.96 -72.87
CA LYS A 1004 -6.98 18.60 -72.17
C LYS A 1004 -7.24 18.57 -70.67
N VAL A 1005 -6.46 17.77 -69.94
CA VAL A 1005 -6.45 17.77 -68.48
C VAL A 1005 -5.06 18.03 -67.92
N SER A 1006 -5.03 18.41 -66.65
CA SER A 1006 -3.86 18.38 -65.79
C SER A 1006 -4.25 17.78 -64.43
N TYR A 1007 -3.32 17.13 -63.75
CA TYR A 1007 -3.57 16.47 -62.46
C TYR A 1007 -2.92 17.24 -61.31
N SER A 1008 -3.60 17.31 -60.17
CA SER A 1008 -3.08 17.95 -58.96
C SER A 1008 -3.52 17.18 -57.71
N GLY A 1009 -2.58 16.69 -56.92
CA GLY A 1009 -2.86 15.93 -55.69
C GLY A 1009 -2.03 14.66 -55.50
N PHE A 1010 -1.28 14.19 -56.51
CA PHE A 1010 -0.42 13.01 -56.38
C PHE A 1010 0.51 13.09 -55.16
N VAL A 1011 0.80 11.94 -54.57
CA VAL A 1011 1.89 11.76 -53.62
C VAL A 1011 3.22 11.91 -54.36
N ALA A 1012 4.25 12.42 -53.69
CA ALA A 1012 5.55 12.67 -54.32
C ALA A 1012 6.15 11.38 -54.91
N GLY A 1013 6.46 11.40 -56.21
CA GLY A 1013 6.98 10.24 -56.95
C GLY A 1013 5.92 9.37 -57.63
N GLU A 1014 4.64 9.71 -57.54
CA GLU A 1014 3.54 9.07 -58.28
C GLU A 1014 3.01 9.98 -59.40
N ASP A 1015 2.48 9.37 -60.46
CA ASP A 1015 1.90 10.05 -61.64
C ASP A 1015 0.67 9.28 -62.16
N GLU A 1016 0.24 9.57 -63.40
CA GLU A 1016 -0.93 8.95 -64.05
C GLU A 1016 -0.86 7.41 -64.15
N SER A 1017 0.30 6.79 -63.95
CA SER A 1017 0.46 5.32 -63.89
C SER A 1017 -0.22 4.65 -62.69
N VAL A 1018 -0.71 5.40 -61.68
CA VAL A 1018 -1.48 4.82 -60.57
C VAL A 1018 -2.90 4.40 -60.95
N PHE A 1019 -3.39 4.79 -62.14
CA PHE A 1019 -4.68 4.35 -62.66
C PHE A 1019 -4.51 3.00 -63.37
N THR A 1020 -5.06 1.94 -62.78
CA THR A 1020 -4.81 0.56 -63.24
C THR A 1020 -5.79 0.06 -64.30
N ASN A 1021 -6.90 0.77 -64.52
CA ASN A 1021 -7.93 0.46 -65.53
C ASN A 1021 -8.67 1.73 -65.98
N GLY A 1022 -9.35 1.62 -67.13
CA GLY A 1022 -10.19 2.68 -67.72
C GLY A 1022 -9.46 3.65 -68.64
N SER A 1023 -10.22 4.55 -69.28
CA SER A 1023 -9.69 5.69 -70.04
C SER A 1023 -10.45 6.96 -69.69
N LEU A 1024 -9.78 8.12 -69.71
CA LEU A 1024 -10.41 9.41 -69.46
C LEU A 1024 -11.34 9.77 -70.63
N GLN A 1025 -12.59 10.09 -70.32
CA GLN A 1025 -13.59 10.49 -71.30
C GLN A 1025 -14.03 11.92 -71.01
N PHE A 1026 -14.04 12.77 -72.03
CA PHE A 1026 -14.73 14.05 -71.96
C PHE A 1026 -16.24 13.81 -72.07
N THR A 1027 -17.03 14.66 -71.43
CA THR A 1027 -18.49 14.55 -71.38
C THR A 1027 -19.14 15.94 -71.35
N GLY A 1028 -20.47 15.98 -71.34
CA GLY A 1028 -21.23 17.22 -71.25
C GLY A 1028 -21.47 17.90 -72.61
N LYS A 1029 -22.18 19.04 -72.57
CA LYS A 1029 -22.71 19.73 -73.77
C LYS A 1029 -21.64 20.40 -74.65
N ALA A 1030 -20.39 20.47 -74.19
CA ALA A 1030 -19.29 20.94 -75.02
C ALA A 1030 -18.92 19.95 -76.14
N LEU A 1031 -19.09 18.64 -75.91
CA LEU A 1031 -18.90 17.64 -76.96
C LEU A 1031 -20.05 17.70 -77.96
N GLY A 1032 -19.71 17.82 -79.25
CA GLY A 1032 -20.69 18.04 -80.31
C GLY A 1032 -21.22 19.48 -80.39
N ALA A 1033 -20.74 20.42 -79.58
CA ALA A 1033 -21.11 21.82 -79.70
C ALA A 1033 -20.61 22.42 -81.03
N THR A 1034 -21.52 23.00 -81.81
CA THR A 1034 -21.23 23.70 -83.07
C THR A 1034 -21.53 25.19 -83.02
N GLU A 1035 -22.45 25.62 -82.15
CA GLU A 1035 -22.94 27.01 -82.08
C GLU A 1035 -22.05 27.93 -81.25
N ILE A 1036 -22.21 29.24 -81.43
CA ILE A 1036 -21.48 30.27 -80.66
C ILE A 1036 -22.02 30.32 -79.24
N GLY A 1037 -21.16 30.13 -78.25
CA GLY A 1037 -21.57 30.06 -76.85
C GLY A 1037 -20.46 29.60 -75.90
N LYS A 1038 -20.79 29.59 -74.60
CA LYS A 1038 -19.99 28.95 -73.56
C LYS A 1038 -20.66 27.64 -73.14
N TYR A 1039 -19.89 26.57 -73.10
CA TYR A 1039 -20.34 25.23 -72.76
C TYR A 1039 -19.41 24.65 -71.67
N ASN A 1040 -19.98 24.02 -70.65
CA ASN A 1040 -19.18 23.27 -69.68
C ASN A 1040 -18.54 22.07 -70.37
N LEU A 1041 -17.22 21.99 -70.29
CA LEU A 1041 -16.42 20.86 -70.74
C LEU A 1041 -16.07 20.04 -69.50
N THR A 1042 -16.79 18.93 -69.32
CA THR A 1042 -16.63 18.08 -68.14
C THR A 1042 -15.79 16.86 -68.51
N ALA A 1043 -15.16 16.24 -67.54
CA ALA A 1043 -14.50 14.94 -67.72
C ALA A 1043 -15.06 13.93 -66.72
N SER A 1044 -15.08 12.66 -67.13
CA SER A 1044 -15.45 11.54 -66.28
C SER A 1044 -14.73 10.28 -66.74
N THR A 1045 -14.83 9.23 -65.93
CA THR A 1045 -14.25 7.92 -66.19
C THR A 1045 -15.27 6.89 -65.78
N SER A 1046 -15.65 6.00 -66.68
CA SER A 1046 -16.58 4.91 -66.33
C SER A 1046 -15.93 3.86 -65.42
N ASP A 1047 -14.60 3.69 -65.49
CA ASP A 1047 -13.90 2.51 -64.92
C ASP A 1047 -12.49 2.83 -64.34
N PHE A 1048 -12.22 4.05 -63.83
CA PHE A 1048 -10.93 4.35 -63.19
C PHE A 1048 -10.82 3.67 -61.82
N ASP A 1049 -10.06 2.58 -61.74
CA ASP A 1049 -9.61 2.03 -60.46
C ASP A 1049 -8.37 2.77 -59.96
N ALA A 1050 -8.62 3.75 -59.09
CA ALA A 1050 -7.63 4.45 -58.29
C ALA A 1050 -7.73 3.97 -56.84
N GLN A 1051 -7.09 2.83 -56.52
CA GLN A 1051 -7.14 2.20 -55.20
C GLN A 1051 -6.89 3.19 -54.04
N ASN A 1052 -5.94 4.11 -54.23
CA ASN A 1052 -5.44 5.01 -53.18
C ASN A 1052 -5.96 6.45 -53.25
N TYR A 1053 -6.70 6.82 -54.30
CA TYR A 1053 -7.12 8.19 -54.55
C TYR A 1053 -8.63 8.37 -54.71
N ASN A 1054 -9.15 9.47 -54.17
CA ASN A 1054 -10.48 9.97 -54.42
C ASN A 1054 -10.41 10.96 -55.58
N ILE A 1055 -11.11 10.69 -56.69
CA ILE A 1055 -10.96 11.44 -57.94
C ILE A 1055 -11.99 12.56 -57.99
N ILE A 1056 -11.49 13.81 -58.02
CA ILE A 1056 -12.31 15.01 -58.06
C ILE A 1056 -12.14 15.69 -59.42
N TYR A 1057 -13.21 15.74 -60.20
CA TYR A 1057 -13.21 16.47 -61.48
C TYR A 1057 -13.42 17.96 -61.26
N VAL A 1058 -12.64 18.78 -61.96
CA VAL A 1058 -12.84 20.23 -62.06
C VAL A 1058 -13.09 20.56 -63.52
N ASP A 1059 -14.33 20.95 -63.81
CA ASP A 1059 -14.80 21.27 -65.16
C ASP A 1059 -14.10 22.52 -65.72
N GLY A 1060 -13.85 22.49 -67.03
CA GLY A 1060 -13.40 23.65 -67.82
C GLY A 1060 -14.55 24.23 -68.64
N VAL A 1061 -14.28 25.32 -69.35
CA VAL A 1061 -15.24 25.98 -70.24
C VAL A 1061 -14.73 25.96 -71.68
N LEU A 1062 -15.53 25.37 -72.58
CA LEU A 1062 -15.40 25.58 -74.01
C LEU A 1062 -16.08 26.91 -74.40
N ASN A 1063 -15.35 27.81 -75.05
CA ASN A 1063 -15.87 29.08 -75.55
C ASN A 1063 -15.77 29.15 -77.08
N ILE A 1064 -16.90 28.94 -77.77
CA ILE A 1064 -17.01 29.06 -79.23
C ILE A 1064 -17.34 30.51 -79.59
N LYS A 1065 -16.42 31.19 -80.27
CA LYS A 1065 -16.46 32.65 -80.55
C LYS A 1065 -16.80 32.91 -82.01
N THR A 1066 -17.41 34.07 -82.30
CA THR A 1066 -17.58 34.56 -83.68
C THR A 1066 -16.24 34.73 -84.39
N LYS A 1067 -16.22 34.48 -85.70
CA LYS A 1067 -15.06 34.80 -86.54
C LYS A 1067 -14.84 36.32 -86.57
N PRO A 1068 -13.62 36.82 -86.27
CA PRO A 1068 -13.32 38.24 -86.41
C PRO A 1068 -13.55 38.71 -87.85
N VAL A 1069 -14.25 39.84 -88.02
CA VAL A 1069 -14.41 40.47 -89.33
C VAL A 1069 -13.15 41.25 -89.65
N GLU A 1070 -12.31 40.72 -90.53
CA GLU A 1070 -11.17 41.48 -91.07
C GLU A 1070 -11.67 42.61 -91.96
N LYS A 1071 -11.10 43.81 -91.77
CA LYS A 1071 -11.39 44.99 -92.63
C LYS A 1071 -10.87 44.73 -94.04
N SER A 1072 -11.74 44.85 -95.03
CA SER A 1072 -11.34 44.83 -96.44
C SER A 1072 -10.45 46.02 -96.79
N GLN A 1073 -9.34 45.76 -97.47
CA GLN A 1073 -8.63 46.79 -98.23
C GLN A 1073 -9.46 47.15 -99.47
N ASN A 1074 -9.77 48.43 -99.65
CA ASN A 1074 -10.47 48.94 -100.83
C ASN A 1074 -9.48 49.75 -101.67
N ASN A 1075 -9.09 49.21 -102.83
CA ASN A 1075 -7.99 49.73 -103.66
C ASN A 1075 -8.56 50.48 -104.89
N GLU A 1076 -8.88 51.77 -104.75
CA GLU A 1076 -9.49 52.61 -105.81
C GLU A 1076 -8.87 54.02 -105.91
N ILE A 1077 -7.56 54.19 -105.65
CA ILE A 1077 -6.85 55.48 -105.90
C ILE A 1077 -5.63 55.34 -106.85
N GLN A 1078 -5.18 54.11 -107.16
CA GLN A 1078 -4.01 53.89 -108.03
C GLN A 1078 -4.33 53.16 -109.35
N LYS A 1079 -5.45 53.52 -110.01
CA LYS A 1079 -5.80 53.07 -111.37
C LYS A 1079 -5.99 54.20 -112.40
N VAL A 1080 -5.71 55.45 -112.00
CA VAL A 1080 -5.88 56.65 -112.84
C VAL A 1080 -4.52 57.33 -113.16
N ILE A 1081 -3.43 56.93 -112.50
CA ILE A 1081 -2.12 57.60 -112.60
C ILE A 1081 -1.17 56.95 -113.63
N ASP A 1082 -1.52 55.78 -114.20
CA ASP A 1082 -0.69 55.10 -115.22
C ASP A 1082 -0.90 55.61 -116.67
N ASN A 1083 -1.60 56.74 -116.85
CA ASN A 1083 -1.71 57.43 -118.14
C ASN A 1083 -1.07 58.82 -118.07
N ILE A 1084 0.25 58.89 -118.34
CA ILE A 1084 1.04 59.92 -119.08
C ILE A 1084 2.53 59.92 -118.61
N PRO A 1085 3.55 60.13 -119.48
CA PRO A 1085 4.84 59.44 -119.34
C PRO A 1085 6.11 60.31 -119.13
N ASN A 1086 7.22 59.63 -118.78
CA ASN A 1086 8.65 60.05 -118.77
C ASN A 1086 9.03 61.11 -117.68
N VAL A 1087 10.18 61.06 -116.98
CA VAL A 1087 11.57 61.17 -117.48
C VAL A 1087 12.60 60.84 -116.36
N ALA A 1088 13.65 60.09 -116.72
CA ALA A 1088 15.03 60.03 -116.16
C ALA A 1088 15.39 59.81 -114.66
N LYS A 1089 16.26 58.80 -114.48
CA LYS A 1089 17.52 58.76 -113.69
C LYS A 1089 17.54 59.13 -112.19
N GLY A 1090 17.96 58.16 -111.36
CA GLY A 1090 19.16 58.38 -110.54
C GLY A 1090 19.25 57.68 -109.17
N PHE A 1091 20.35 56.93 -108.98
CA PHE A 1091 21.00 56.56 -107.71
C PHE A 1091 20.36 55.56 -106.72
N SER A 1092 21.03 54.41 -106.62
CA SER A 1092 21.21 53.64 -105.37
C SER A 1092 22.30 54.32 -104.52
N PRO A 1093 22.39 54.09 -103.18
CA PRO A 1093 23.24 52.99 -102.73
C PRO A 1093 22.82 52.23 -101.44
N THR A 1094 23.46 51.06 -101.32
CA THR A 1094 23.59 50.05 -100.25
C THR A 1094 24.03 50.57 -98.85
N ILE A 1095 23.70 49.83 -97.76
CA ILE A 1095 24.67 49.19 -96.81
C ILE A 1095 23.98 48.42 -95.63
N ASN A 1096 24.41 47.15 -95.46
CA ASN A 1096 24.54 46.22 -94.29
C ASN A 1096 23.68 46.35 -93.00
N GLY A 1097 23.33 45.23 -92.31
CA GLY A 1097 23.57 43.82 -92.67
C GLY A 1097 23.19 42.72 -91.63
N ASN A 1098 23.17 41.48 -92.14
CA ASN A 1098 23.31 40.11 -91.57
C ASN A 1098 23.77 39.95 -90.09
N LEU A 1099 23.41 38.89 -89.33
CA LEU A 1099 23.74 37.45 -89.53
C LEU A 1099 22.67 36.46 -88.96
N ASN A 1100 22.99 35.15 -88.89
CA ASN A 1100 22.05 34.01 -88.88
C ASN A 1100 22.43 32.80 -87.96
N GLU A 1101 21.43 31.95 -87.69
CA GLU A 1101 21.44 30.49 -87.43
C GLU A 1101 22.29 29.80 -86.32
N ASN A 1102 21.57 29.08 -85.46
CA ASN A 1102 21.73 27.68 -84.99
C ASN A 1102 23.01 27.11 -84.30
N THR A 1103 22.72 26.18 -83.37
CA THR A 1103 23.31 24.83 -83.11
C THR A 1103 24.06 24.55 -81.78
N LEU A 1104 23.83 23.31 -81.27
CA LEU A 1104 24.73 22.42 -80.47
C LEU A 1104 24.72 22.44 -78.92
N VAL A 1105 25.21 21.32 -78.36
CA VAL A 1105 24.96 20.77 -77.01
C VAL A 1105 26.29 20.40 -76.32
N ALA A 1106 26.28 20.35 -74.97
CA ALA A 1106 27.13 19.54 -74.06
C ALA A 1106 28.39 20.15 -73.38
N SER A 1107 28.27 20.25 -72.04
CA SER A 1107 29.21 19.78 -70.99
C SER A 1107 30.49 20.55 -70.55
N SER A 1108 30.64 20.59 -69.21
CA SER A 1108 31.87 20.42 -68.38
C SER A 1108 32.63 21.62 -67.73
N SER A 1109 32.60 21.61 -66.38
CA SER A 1109 33.69 21.79 -65.38
C SER A 1109 34.38 23.15 -65.01
N LEU A 1110 34.20 23.49 -63.71
CA LEU A 1110 35.17 23.93 -62.66
C LEU A 1110 35.82 25.35 -62.55
N ASN A 1111 35.56 25.95 -61.38
CA ASN A 1111 36.46 26.66 -60.43
C ASN A 1111 37.33 27.89 -60.82
N THR A 1112 37.27 28.95 -59.99
CA THR A 1112 38.34 29.36 -59.04
C THR A 1112 37.82 30.37 -58.00
N ASN A 1113 38.64 30.77 -57.02
CA ASN A 1113 38.22 31.13 -55.64
C ASN A 1113 39.01 32.35 -55.04
N GLN A 1114 38.65 32.77 -53.81
CA GLN A 1114 39.32 33.70 -52.85
C GLN A 1114 38.88 35.19 -52.87
N ASN A 1115 38.23 35.74 -51.81
CA ASN A 1115 38.64 36.16 -50.44
C ASN A 1115 39.05 37.67 -50.40
N VAL A 1116 38.76 38.53 -49.40
CA VAL A 1116 39.05 38.48 -47.94
C VAL A 1116 38.23 39.55 -47.14
N GLN A 1117 37.57 39.16 -46.03
CA GLN A 1117 37.39 39.81 -44.67
C GLN A 1117 36.97 41.31 -44.49
N THR A 1118 36.46 41.87 -43.35
CA THR A 1118 35.85 41.44 -42.04
C THR A 1118 35.31 42.67 -41.28
N LEU A 1119 34.31 42.51 -40.38
CA LEU A 1119 34.44 42.87 -38.93
C LEU A 1119 33.33 42.23 -38.04
N ALA A 1120 33.66 41.94 -36.77
CA ALA A 1120 32.79 41.33 -35.73
C ALA A 1120 32.14 42.41 -34.81
N LEU A 1121 31.37 42.17 -33.73
CA LEU A 1121 31.12 41.05 -32.78
C LEU A 1121 29.62 41.05 -32.33
N GLY A 1122 29.01 40.03 -31.69
CA GLY A 1122 29.45 38.67 -31.34
C GLY A 1122 28.54 37.96 -30.29
N LYS A 1123 28.91 36.72 -29.94
CA LYS A 1123 28.42 35.80 -28.86
C LYS A 1123 27.03 35.12 -28.98
N ASN A 1124 27.12 33.79 -29.19
CA ASN A 1124 26.55 32.67 -28.39
C ASN A 1124 25.01 32.53 -28.27
N LEU A 1125 24.35 31.36 -28.52
CA LEU A 1125 24.73 29.94 -28.77
C LEU A 1125 23.90 29.39 -29.99
N GLY A 1126 24.26 28.39 -30.81
CA GLY A 1126 24.60 26.97 -30.52
C GLY A 1126 23.30 26.13 -30.40
N ILE A 1127 22.95 25.08 -31.16
CA ILE A 1127 23.63 23.98 -31.92
C ILE A 1127 22.57 23.44 -32.94
N SER A 1128 22.77 23.14 -34.24
CA SER A 1128 23.59 22.16 -35.02
C SER A 1128 23.22 20.66 -34.86
N ILE A 1129 23.23 19.87 -35.95
CA ILE A 1129 23.01 18.41 -35.93
C ILE A 1129 24.18 17.70 -36.61
N VAL A 1130 24.83 16.78 -35.90
CA VAL A 1130 25.70 15.73 -36.46
C VAL A 1130 25.53 14.47 -35.62
N ASN A 1131 25.40 13.30 -36.26
CA ASN A 1131 25.37 11.94 -35.67
C ASN A 1131 25.12 11.83 -34.14
N GLY A 1132 23.84 11.77 -33.77
CA GLY A 1132 23.41 11.41 -32.41
C GLY A 1132 22.94 12.61 -31.57
N GLY A 1133 21.62 12.74 -31.43
CA GLY A 1133 20.98 13.65 -30.47
C GLY A 1133 20.54 15.00 -31.04
N VAL A 1134 19.22 15.19 -31.15
CA VAL A 1134 18.58 16.51 -31.24
C VAL A 1134 17.92 16.75 -29.88
N ASN A 1135 18.25 17.87 -29.23
CA ASN A 1135 17.70 18.22 -27.93
C ASN A 1135 17.13 19.64 -28.00
N ALA A 1136 15.80 19.78 -27.84
CA ALA A 1136 15.10 21.05 -27.90
C ALA A 1136 14.55 21.41 -26.51
N PRO A 1137 14.91 22.58 -25.92
CA PRO A 1137 14.39 22.99 -24.63
C PRO A 1137 12.99 23.63 -24.77
N SER A 1138 12.01 22.99 -24.13
CA SER A 1138 10.88 23.59 -23.40
C SER A 1138 10.51 25.06 -23.68
N ILE A 1139 9.36 25.27 -24.32
CA ILE A 1139 8.59 26.52 -24.22
C ILE A 1139 8.08 26.69 -22.79
N ASN A 1140 8.22 27.89 -22.23
CA ASN A 1140 7.69 28.25 -20.91
C ASN A 1140 6.26 28.79 -21.03
N ILE A 1141 5.36 28.28 -20.17
CA ILE A 1141 3.91 28.57 -20.18
C ILE A 1141 3.57 29.97 -19.62
N GLU A 1142 4.50 30.61 -18.91
CA GLU A 1142 4.26 31.94 -18.32
C GLU A 1142 4.20 33.10 -19.34
N GLU A 1143 4.79 32.97 -20.53
CA GLU A 1143 4.80 34.05 -21.55
C GLU A 1143 3.52 34.14 -22.40
N ILE A 1144 2.74 33.07 -22.50
CA ILE A 1144 1.45 33.08 -23.24
C ILE A 1144 0.35 33.82 -22.45
N LYS A 1145 0.44 33.85 -21.11
CA LYS A 1145 -0.56 34.51 -20.25
C LYS A 1145 -0.59 36.04 -20.38
N ASN A 1146 0.43 36.68 -20.96
CA ASN A 1146 0.51 38.13 -21.12
C ASN A 1146 0.08 38.66 -22.50
N LEU A 1147 -0.42 37.80 -23.40
CA LEU A 1147 -0.78 38.17 -24.78
C LEU A 1147 -2.29 38.03 -25.11
N LEU A 1148 -3.14 37.72 -24.13
CA LEU A 1148 -4.60 37.66 -24.28
C LEU A 1148 -5.33 38.60 -23.31
N SER A 1149 -4.94 39.88 -23.34
CA SER A 1149 -5.75 40.99 -22.81
C SER A 1149 -5.97 42.04 -23.89
N THR A 1150 -7.23 42.43 -24.13
CA THR A 1150 -7.71 43.34 -25.20
C THR A 1150 -7.68 42.75 -26.62
N GLN A 1151 -8.70 42.89 -27.49
CA GLN A 1151 -9.95 43.65 -27.37
C GLN A 1151 -11.05 43.05 -28.28
N ASN A 1152 -12.31 43.09 -27.81
CA ASN A 1152 -13.59 42.78 -28.50
C ASN A 1152 -13.77 41.35 -29.08
#